data_AF-A1TYI0-F1
#
_entry.id   AF-A1TYI0-F1
#
_cell.length_a   1.000
_cell.length_b   1.000
_cell.length_c   1.000
_cell.angle_alpha   90.00
_cell.angle_beta   90.00
_cell.angle_gamma   90.00
#
_symmetry.space_group_name_H-M   'P 1'
#
loop_
_entity.id
_entity.type
_entity.pdbx_description
1 polymer ?
#
loop_
_entity_poly.entity_id
_entity_poly.type
_entity_poly.pdbx_seq_one_letter_code
_entity_poly.pdbx_strand_id
1 'polypeptide(L)'
;MTRNLSGILPLSAVALGLGSYPMITAADLQSLDDRALSEIRGQSGITIETDLTMTADKLSYYDDGQGVHLEGMRVGSSEVPGQGAFHRTRIDIGSDAALNLEYLVEDRRVEFSDIRLAGAPGVSMGGIFFDHSLQGTLTLRQPTAGGNGYEFDSAYTMTGGRLGYRTNGNSVFLDDITMSVEALGVTLERVGQTLELTAPRVTGSWQVGAIRYSSDPAIYGRSTDGSGDLLPSYGGLSGQYELSLTTDISAGGRAGEGLRFDNETTIHSASFLYHDDGHSLALRDITGSYRIQDLRLDVDEDWRGRPAVGLTLGRMEGEFEVGAIEIGAAGKSFGAFNLSFLLEDQVFGGRSYTNALYLQGGGHADAGAQGLRLAAQWSLRLSDLSYTEDGNRVIISGLQSWGQGDITVNVTRDGIQGGTRFYDGLRIGFEGLEAGYRINGMRVGSDDAPLQGGTELLLALGIYPAYDFTLDGHMTLGAGGASGEGLTINSDIHIRDGRAAVIAAPYDEGNGEQPQKGLWLTDMTYDGHVRNMTLDVTDEGLALATEESWSTMNIGNVRIGNGIDGESLGRLKIQRFEQGSTTLIKPGGAGNVCVGGAGASASACSASGGEWEMRGDEGVTIEMKNILARAQSSEKRNSLLWETNRTVDGQGQAVNGSGTRLVLDNIYTSDGGDFDGDGIDDNTYGIQTDLSVDVYQTRVVKKENGVDSLGVNGARGDEKIMDASAPQGYRYVSSPSEADRLNRPLGFAVKAETRFKEMTINNIDLVHPVGGAQTAVFGAVLQNVNIRANLTATPIP
;
A
#
# COMPACT_ATOMS: atom_id res chain seq x y z
N MET A 1 -50.48 -35.46 -59.23
CA MET A 1 -50.09 -36.79 -59.76
C MET A 1 -48.76 -37.12 -59.12
N THR A 2 -48.51 -38.24 -58.46
CA THR A 2 -49.27 -39.48 -58.22
C THR A 2 -48.47 -40.11 -57.07
N ARG A 3 -49.08 -40.22 -55.91
CA ARG A 3 -49.71 -41.44 -55.41
C ARG A 3 -48.65 -42.47 -54.96
N ASN A 4 -48.51 -42.75 -53.68
CA ASN A 4 -49.52 -43.27 -52.73
C ASN A 4 -49.42 -44.79 -52.61
N LEU A 5 -49.45 -45.19 -51.33
CA LEU A 5 -50.30 -46.23 -50.74
C LEU A 5 -50.02 -47.65 -51.23
N SER A 6 -50.16 -48.68 -50.42
CA SER A 6 -51.14 -48.90 -49.35
C SER A 6 -50.64 -50.14 -48.62
N GLY A 7 -50.71 -50.23 -47.30
CA GLY A 7 -51.97 -50.45 -46.58
C GLY A 7 -51.95 -51.89 -46.05
N ILE A 8 -52.54 -52.28 -44.93
CA ILE A 8 -53.70 -51.81 -44.15
C ILE A 8 -53.65 -52.67 -42.86
N LEU A 9 -53.53 -52.05 -41.66
CA LEU A 9 -54.54 -51.98 -40.55
C LEU A 9 -54.82 -53.30 -39.79
N PRO A 10 -55.40 -53.30 -38.55
CA PRO A 10 -55.64 -52.21 -37.58
C PRO A 10 -55.42 -52.58 -36.07
N LEU A 11 -55.74 -51.59 -35.22
CA LEU A 11 -56.48 -51.69 -33.95
C LEU A 11 -55.71 -51.60 -32.60
N SER A 12 -55.93 -50.45 -31.95
CA SER A 12 -56.27 -50.26 -30.51
C SER A 12 -55.39 -50.87 -29.41
N ALA A 13 -54.81 -50.02 -28.57
CA ALA A 13 -55.33 -49.74 -27.22
C ALA A 13 -54.36 -48.81 -26.46
N VAL A 14 -54.93 -47.74 -25.90
CA VAL A 14 -54.34 -46.92 -24.85
C VAL A 14 -54.28 -47.74 -23.57
N ALA A 15 -53.12 -47.76 -22.92
CA ALA A 15 -53.00 -48.12 -21.51
C ALA A 15 -51.92 -47.23 -20.86
N LEU A 16 -52.37 -46.36 -19.96
CA LEU A 16 -51.53 -45.61 -19.03
C LEU A 16 -50.80 -46.58 -18.08
N GLY A 17 -49.53 -46.29 -17.82
CA GLY A 17 -48.76 -46.80 -16.70
C GLY A 17 -48.04 -45.64 -16.03
N LEU A 18 -48.53 -45.25 -14.85
CA LEU A 18 -48.02 -44.20 -13.97
C LEU A 18 -46.66 -44.59 -13.35
N GLY A 19 -45.79 -43.60 -13.18
CA GLY A 19 -44.50 -43.71 -12.47
C GLY A 19 -43.94 -42.35 -12.07
N SER A 20 -44.53 -41.76 -11.02
CA SER A 20 -43.96 -40.81 -10.04
C SER A 20 -42.97 -39.72 -10.51
N TYR A 21 -43.49 -38.51 -10.72
CA TYR A 21 -42.73 -37.24 -10.64
C TYR A 21 -42.74 -36.73 -9.18
N PRO A 22 -41.66 -36.13 -8.66
CA PRO A 22 -41.73 -35.34 -7.43
C PRO A 22 -42.62 -34.11 -7.70
N MET A 23 -43.69 -33.97 -6.91
CA MET A 23 -44.51 -32.76 -6.91
C MET A 23 -43.67 -31.61 -6.35
N ILE A 24 -43.38 -30.61 -7.17
CA ILE A 24 -43.09 -29.26 -6.68
C ILE A 24 -44.42 -28.75 -6.14
N THR A 25 -44.56 -28.70 -4.82
CA THR A 25 -45.67 -28.00 -4.18
C THR A 25 -45.46 -26.50 -4.40
N ALA A 26 -46.12 -25.95 -5.41
CA ALA A 26 -46.37 -24.52 -5.47
C ALA A 26 -47.34 -24.20 -4.33
N ALA A 27 -46.83 -23.63 -3.24
CA ALA A 27 -47.66 -22.97 -2.25
C ALA A 27 -48.16 -21.67 -2.87
N ASP A 28 -49.36 -21.68 -3.45
CA ASP A 28 -50.06 -20.44 -3.82
C ASP A 28 -50.36 -19.67 -2.53
N LEU A 29 -49.75 -18.49 -2.38
CA LEU A 29 -50.12 -17.54 -1.33
C LEU A 29 -51.50 -16.99 -1.65
N GLN A 30 -52.52 -17.47 -0.94
CA GLN A 30 -53.90 -17.03 -1.09
C GLN A 30 -54.10 -15.72 -0.32
N SER A 31 -54.48 -14.64 -1.02
CA SER A 31 -54.88 -13.37 -0.39
C SER A 31 -56.10 -13.60 0.50
N LEU A 32 -55.96 -13.27 1.78
CA LEU A 32 -57.08 -13.25 2.75
C LEU A 32 -57.90 -11.97 2.54
N ASP A 33 -59.23 -12.08 2.66
CA ASP A 33 -60.12 -10.91 2.62
C ASP A 33 -60.07 -10.12 3.95
N ASP A 34 -60.48 -8.85 3.90
CA ASP A 34 -60.45 -7.91 5.03
C ASP A 34 -61.21 -8.40 6.28
N ARG A 35 -62.17 -9.32 6.11
CA ARG A 35 -62.96 -9.88 7.21
C ARG A 35 -62.19 -10.98 7.93
N ALA A 36 -61.45 -11.82 7.21
CA ALA A 36 -60.55 -12.81 7.79
C ALA A 36 -59.36 -12.15 8.53
N LEU A 37 -58.86 -11.03 8.02
CA LEU A 37 -57.81 -10.23 8.67
C LEU A 37 -58.29 -9.51 9.94
N SER A 38 -59.58 -9.16 10.04
CA SER A 38 -60.14 -8.47 11.21
C SER A 38 -60.29 -9.35 12.47
N GLU A 39 -60.26 -10.68 12.32
CA GLU A 39 -60.35 -11.66 13.41
C GLU A 39 -58.98 -12.04 14.00
N ILE A 40 -57.88 -11.65 13.34
CA ILE A 40 -56.52 -11.85 13.86
C ILE A 40 -56.22 -10.77 14.89
N ARG A 41 -56.63 -11.00 16.15
CA ARG A 41 -56.27 -10.14 17.30
C ARG A 41 -55.30 -10.87 18.22
N GLY A 42 -54.07 -10.34 18.24
CA GLY A 42 -52.96 -10.82 19.06
C GLY A 42 -52.19 -11.93 18.36
N GLN A 43 -51.15 -11.60 17.61
CA GLN A 43 -50.22 -12.61 17.09
C GLN A 43 -48.78 -12.22 17.40
N SER A 44 -48.10 -13.14 18.08
CA SER A 44 -46.65 -13.25 18.13
C SER A 44 -46.11 -13.27 16.69
N GLY A 45 -44.99 -12.58 16.45
CA GLY A 45 -44.36 -12.48 15.13
C GLY A 45 -44.19 -13.81 14.38
N ILE A 46 -44.05 -13.73 13.06
CA ILE A 46 -43.84 -14.88 12.16
C ILE A 46 -42.38 -15.34 12.29
N THR A 47 -42.12 -16.63 12.45
CA THR A 47 -40.77 -17.19 12.34
C THR A 47 -40.66 -18.06 11.10
N ILE A 48 -39.67 -17.77 10.27
CA ILE A 48 -39.32 -18.53 9.06
C ILE A 48 -38.00 -19.25 9.34
N GLU A 49 -37.97 -20.57 9.16
CA GLU A 49 -36.77 -21.40 9.25
C GLU A 49 -36.57 -22.11 7.92
N THR A 50 -35.35 -22.05 7.38
CA THR A 50 -34.99 -22.60 6.06
C THR A 50 -33.59 -23.16 6.05
N ASP A 51 -33.40 -24.33 5.42
CA ASP A 51 -32.08 -24.83 5.02
C ASP A 51 -31.83 -24.45 3.55
N LEU A 52 -30.99 -23.44 3.33
CA LEU A 52 -30.76 -22.85 2.01
C LEU A 52 -29.69 -23.64 1.25
N THR A 53 -30.08 -24.26 0.13
CA THR A 53 -29.16 -24.73 -0.91
C THR A 53 -29.53 -24.06 -2.22
N MET A 54 -28.59 -23.38 -2.86
CA MET A 54 -28.79 -22.76 -4.16
C MET A 54 -27.59 -23.03 -5.06
N THR A 55 -27.84 -23.39 -6.31
CA THR A 55 -26.79 -23.50 -7.34
C THR A 55 -27.27 -22.83 -8.61
N ALA A 56 -26.42 -22.02 -9.24
CA ALA A 56 -26.68 -21.47 -10.55
C ALA A 56 -25.41 -21.58 -11.40
N ASP A 57 -25.55 -22.11 -12.62
CA ASP A 57 -24.39 -22.28 -13.51
C ASP A 57 -23.78 -20.93 -13.90
N LYS A 58 -24.62 -19.92 -14.09
CA LYS A 58 -24.18 -18.57 -14.46
C LYS A 58 -25.20 -17.50 -14.05
N LEU A 59 -24.71 -16.42 -13.45
CA LEU A 59 -25.41 -15.14 -13.33
C LEU A 59 -24.74 -14.15 -14.30
N SER A 60 -25.52 -13.37 -15.04
CA SER A 60 -24.99 -12.42 -16.03
C SER A 60 -25.61 -11.04 -15.84
N TYR A 61 -24.76 -10.02 -15.81
CA TYR A 61 -25.14 -8.62 -15.89
C TYR A 61 -24.66 -8.07 -17.23
N TYR A 62 -25.50 -7.29 -17.90
CA TYR A 62 -25.17 -6.62 -19.15
C TYR A 62 -25.42 -5.14 -19.02
N ASP A 63 -24.50 -4.38 -19.61
CA ASP A 63 -24.49 -2.94 -19.65
C ASP A 63 -23.92 -2.53 -21.01
N ASP A 64 -24.58 -1.62 -21.73
CA ASP A 64 -24.16 -1.15 -23.05
C ASP A 64 -23.78 -2.28 -24.07
N GLY A 65 -24.41 -3.44 -23.94
CA GLY A 65 -24.15 -4.62 -24.77
C GLY A 65 -22.88 -5.41 -24.41
N GLN A 66 -22.10 -4.94 -23.43
CA GLN A 66 -21.05 -5.68 -22.75
C GLN A 66 -21.62 -6.41 -21.54
N GLY A 67 -20.90 -7.38 -20.99
CA GLY A 67 -21.40 -8.10 -19.83
C GLY A 67 -20.35 -8.78 -18.98
N VAL A 68 -20.71 -9.02 -17.73
CA VAL A 68 -19.94 -9.78 -16.76
C VAL A 68 -20.72 -11.03 -16.36
N HIS A 69 -20.00 -12.13 -16.13
CA HIS A 69 -20.54 -13.44 -15.83
C HIS A 69 -19.93 -13.94 -14.53
N LEU A 70 -20.78 -14.26 -13.56
CA LEU A 70 -20.41 -15.02 -12.37
C LEU A 70 -20.79 -16.47 -12.62
N GLU A 71 -19.81 -17.37 -12.67
CA GLU A 71 -19.99 -18.77 -13.05
C GLU A 71 -19.83 -19.71 -11.86
N GLY A 72 -20.59 -20.81 -11.89
CA GLY A 72 -20.55 -21.84 -10.85
C GLY A 72 -20.95 -21.30 -9.47
N MET A 73 -22.01 -20.50 -9.41
CA MET A 73 -22.52 -19.96 -8.14
C MET A 73 -23.06 -21.08 -7.27
N ARG A 74 -22.66 -21.11 -6.00
CA ARG A 74 -23.23 -22.02 -5.00
C ARG A 74 -23.46 -21.30 -3.68
N VAL A 75 -24.54 -21.69 -3.00
CA VAL A 75 -24.87 -21.31 -1.62
C VAL A 75 -25.26 -22.57 -0.87
N GLY A 76 -24.65 -22.79 0.28
CA GLY A 76 -24.89 -23.96 1.14
C GLY A 76 -24.04 -23.93 2.39
N SER A 77 -23.95 -25.06 3.08
CA SER A 77 -23.12 -25.25 4.27
C SER A 77 -21.63 -25.06 3.96
N SER A 78 -20.90 -24.30 4.78
CA SER A 78 -19.45 -24.12 4.66
C SER A 78 -18.65 -25.27 5.28
N GLU A 79 -19.20 -25.96 6.28
CA GLU A 79 -18.57 -27.09 6.96
C GLU A 79 -18.85 -28.44 6.27
N VAL A 80 -20.09 -28.66 5.82
CA VAL A 80 -20.58 -29.93 5.29
C VAL A 80 -20.97 -29.81 3.81
N PRO A 81 -20.11 -30.27 2.88
CA PRO A 81 -20.38 -30.17 1.45
C PRO A 81 -21.72 -30.79 1.04
N GLY A 82 -22.52 -30.02 0.29
CA GLY A 82 -23.79 -30.47 -0.26
C GLY A 82 -24.99 -30.38 0.68
N GLN A 83 -24.82 -29.88 1.91
CA GLN A 83 -25.92 -29.53 2.81
C GLN A 83 -26.33 -28.06 2.63
N GLY A 84 -27.56 -27.74 3.05
CA GLY A 84 -28.03 -26.35 3.11
C GLY A 84 -27.47 -25.60 4.31
N ALA A 85 -27.35 -24.28 4.19
CA ALA A 85 -27.04 -23.41 5.32
C ALA A 85 -28.32 -23.06 6.09
N PHE A 86 -28.27 -23.14 7.42
CA PHE A 86 -29.45 -22.84 8.23
C PHE A 86 -29.70 -21.33 8.29
N HIS A 87 -30.97 -20.94 8.14
CA HIS A 87 -31.41 -19.56 8.26
C HIS A 87 -32.74 -19.50 9.01
N ARG A 88 -32.79 -18.66 10.05
CA ARG A 88 -33.99 -18.33 10.80
C ARG A 88 -34.20 -16.83 10.76
N THR A 89 -35.39 -16.38 10.35
CA THR A 89 -35.81 -14.98 10.43
C THR A 89 -37.11 -14.89 11.22
N ARG A 90 -37.11 -14.12 12.31
CA ARG A 90 -38.31 -13.73 13.03
C ARG A 90 -38.73 -12.34 12.60
N ILE A 91 -39.98 -12.21 12.20
CA ILE A 91 -40.59 -11.02 11.64
C ILE A 91 -41.67 -10.56 12.61
N ASP A 92 -41.55 -9.33 13.10
CA ASP A 92 -42.51 -8.71 14.00
C ASP A 92 -42.87 -7.29 13.55
N ILE A 93 -44.08 -6.83 13.85
CA ILE A 93 -44.53 -5.46 13.59
C ILE A 93 -44.71 -4.76 14.93
N GLY A 94 -43.87 -3.76 15.19
CA GLY A 94 -43.87 -2.98 16.41
C GLY A 94 -45.15 -2.15 16.59
N SER A 95 -45.41 -1.71 17.82
CA SER A 95 -46.55 -0.82 18.13
C SER A 95 -46.47 0.55 17.47
N ASP A 96 -45.27 0.95 17.03
CA ASP A 96 -44.96 2.13 16.23
C ASP A 96 -45.06 1.86 14.72
N ALA A 97 -45.57 0.68 14.33
CA ALA A 97 -45.62 0.18 12.95
C ALA A 97 -44.25 -0.06 12.29
N ALA A 98 -43.15 -0.13 13.06
CA ALA A 98 -41.86 -0.54 12.54
C ALA A 98 -41.84 -2.06 12.25
N LEU A 99 -41.24 -2.46 11.12
CA LEU A 99 -40.94 -3.86 10.80
C LEU A 99 -39.63 -4.25 11.47
N ASN A 100 -39.67 -5.23 12.37
CA ASN A 100 -38.50 -5.75 13.07
C ASN A 100 -38.17 -7.15 12.55
N LEU A 101 -36.93 -7.33 12.12
CA LEU A 101 -36.39 -8.60 11.63
C LEU A 101 -35.25 -9.03 12.57
N GLU A 102 -35.41 -10.15 13.25
CA GLU A 102 -34.32 -10.82 13.96
C GLU A 102 -33.87 -12.00 13.11
N TYR A 103 -32.60 -12.05 12.71
CA TYR A 103 -32.07 -13.10 11.85
C TYR A 103 -30.91 -13.84 12.49
N LEU A 104 -30.84 -15.13 12.17
CA LEU A 104 -29.74 -16.04 12.48
C LEU A 104 -29.43 -16.84 11.21
N VAL A 105 -28.21 -16.74 10.73
CA VAL A 105 -27.61 -17.53 9.65
C VAL A 105 -26.49 -18.34 10.28
N GLU A 106 -26.46 -19.64 10.03
CA GLU A 106 -25.38 -20.51 10.52
C GLU A 106 -24.71 -21.21 9.33
N ASP A 107 -23.38 -21.22 9.36
CA ASP A 107 -22.54 -22.04 8.48
C ASP A 107 -22.82 -21.78 6.98
N ARG A 108 -22.95 -20.52 6.55
CA ARG A 108 -23.26 -20.21 5.15
C ARG A 108 -22.00 -19.94 4.35
N ARG A 109 -21.75 -20.74 3.30
CA ARG A 109 -20.83 -20.40 2.20
C ARG A 109 -21.61 -19.84 1.02
N VAL A 110 -21.15 -18.71 0.48
CA VAL A 110 -21.51 -18.20 -0.85
C VAL A 110 -20.25 -18.21 -1.71
N GLU A 111 -20.29 -18.86 -2.87
CA GLU A 111 -19.10 -18.97 -3.74
C GLU A 111 -19.43 -18.80 -5.23
N PHE A 112 -18.43 -18.33 -5.96
CA PHE A 112 -18.38 -18.33 -7.42
C PHE A 112 -17.03 -18.91 -7.86
N SER A 113 -17.05 -19.79 -8.85
CA SER A 113 -15.83 -20.47 -9.33
C SER A 113 -15.01 -19.60 -10.27
N ASP A 114 -15.69 -18.75 -11.06
CA ASP A 114 -15.08 -17.89 -12.06
C ASP A 114 -15.87 -16.59 -12.20
N ILE A 115 -15.16 -15.51 -12.53
CA ILE A 115 -15.72 -14.23 -12.95
C ILE A 115 -15.13 -13.90 -14.33
N ARG A 116 -15.99 -13.77 -15.34
CA ARG A 116 -15.58 -13.58 -16.74
C ARG A 116 -16.28 -12.38 -17.37
N LEU A 117 -15.62 -11.79 -18.36
CA LEU A 117 -16.21 -10.77 -19.21
C LEU A 117 -16.70 -11.43 -20.50
N ALA A 118 -17.88 -11.03 -20.98
CA ALA A 118 -18.49 -11.58 -22.19
C ALA A 118 -17.58 -11.43 -23.42
N GLY A 119 -16.85 -10.30 -23.51
CA GLY A 119 -15.88 -10.03 -24.57
C GLY A 119 -14.53 -10.76 -24.42
N ALA A 120 -14.29 -11.44 -23.29
CA ALA A 120 -13.04 -12.15 -23.01
C ALA A 120 -13.28 -13.53 -22.34
N PRO A 121 -14.03 -14.45 -22.96
CA PRO A 121 -14.48 -15.69 -22.30
C PRO A 121 -13.34 -16.69 -22.00
N GLY A 122 -12.20 -16.57 -22.68
CA GLY A 122 -11.05 -17.47 -22.52
C GLY A 122 -10.27 -17.29 -21.21
N VAL A 123 -10.48 -16.17 -20.50
CA VAL A 123 -9.77 -15.82 -19.27
C VAL A 123 -10.77 -15.46 -18.17
N SER A 124 -10.35 -15.62 -16.91
CA SER A 124 -11.19 -15.39 -15.72
C SER A 124 -10.42 -14.58 -14.68
N MET A 125 -11.14 -13.77 -13.90
CA MET A 125 -10.58 -13.05 -12.75
C MET A 125 -10.27 -13.99 -11.57
N GLY A 126 -10.71 -15.25 -11.62
CA GLY A 126 -10.62 -16.21 -10.52
C GLY A 126 -11.95 -16.39 -9.79
N GLY A 127 -11.91 -17.17 -8.71
CA GLY A 127 -13.07 -17.47 -7.87
C GLY A 127 -13.01 -16.80 -6.51
N ILE A 128 -14.17 -16.60 -5.89
CA ILE A 128 -14.32 -16.03 -4.55
C ILE A 128 -15.26 -16.92 -3.74
N PHE A 129 -14.96 -17.10 -2.46
CA PHE A 129 -15.89 -17.71 -1.50
C PHE A 129 -15.98 -16.86 -0.24
N PHE A 130 -17.15 -16.87 0.39
CA PHE A 130 -17.43 -16.17 1.63
C PHE A 130 -18.23 -17.06 2.59
N ASP A 131 -17.59 -17.45 3.69
CA ASP A 131 -18.16 -18.21 4.80
C ASP A 131 -18.56 -17.25 5.91
N HIS A 132 -19.71 -17.47 6.53
CA HIS A 132 -20.10 -16.72 7.72
C HIS A 132 -21.27 -17.37 8.46
N SER A 133 -21.25 -17.20 9.78
CA SER A 133 -22.43 -17.25 10.64
C SER A 133 -22.75 -15.83 11.08
N LEU A 134 -24.03 -15.45 11.04
CA LEU A 134 -24.47 -14.08 11.23
C LEU A 134 -25.73 -14.04 12.11
N GLN A 135 -25.72 -13.25 13.18
CA GLN A 135 -26.89 -13.01 14.01
C GLN A 135 -27.10 -11.51 14.19
N GLY A 136 -28.34 -11.03 14.06
CA GLY A 136 -28.60 -9.62 14.23
C GLY A 136 -30.06 -9.22 14.13
N THR A 137 -30.28 -7.91 14.13
CA THR A 137 -31.57 -7.27 14.00
C THR A 137 -31.54 -6.21 12.91
N LEU A 138 -32.64 -6.09 12.17
CA LEU A 138 -32.91 -5.01 11.23
C LEU A 138 -34.31 -4.45 11.54
N THR A 139 -34.39 -3.17 11.89
CA THR A 139 -35.64 -2.46 12.11
C THR A 139 -35.86 -1.49 10.95
N LEU A 140 -37.01 -1.54 10.28
CA LEU A 140 -37.38 -0.67 9.17
C LEU A 140 -38.63 0.13 9.56
N ARG A 141 -38.59 1.45 9.40
CA ARG A 141 -39.70 2.36 9.73
C ARG A 141 -39.91 3.40 8.62
N GLN A 142 -41.10 3.99 8.58
CA GLN A 142 -41.33 5.18 7.75
C GLN A 142 -40.65 6.40 8.39
N PRO A 143 -40.02 7.29 7.61
CA PRO A 143 -39.33 8.45 8.14
C PRO A 143 -40.31 9.42 8.81
N THR A 144 -39.92 9.92 9.97
CA THR A 144 -40.77 10.75 10.85
C THR A 144 -41.07 12.17 10.31
N ALA A 145 -40.36 12.62 9.26
CA ALA A 145 -40.40 13.99 8.75
C ALA A 145 -41.12 14.19 7.40
N GLY A 146 -41.94 13.22 6.94
CA GLY A 146 -42.69 13.36 5.68
C GLY A 146 -41.88 13.12 4.41
N GLY A 147 -40.71 12.48 4.52
CA GLY A 147 -39.88 12.04 3.40
C GLY A 147 -40.50 10.87 2.61
N ASN A 148 -40.13 10.72 1.34
CA ASN A 148 -40.56 9.62 0.46
C ASN A 148 -39.62 8.40 0.54
N GLY A 149 -39.05 8.12 1.71
CA GLY A 149 -38.01 7.11 1.89
C GLY A 149 -38.29 6.12 3.02
N TYR A 150 -37.22 5.46 3.48
CA TYR A 150 -37.22 4.54 4.62
C TYR A 150 -36.10 4.91 5.59
N GLU A 151 -36.36 4.71 6.87
CA GLU A 151 -35.34 4.73 7.91
C GLU A 151 -35.12 3.30 8.40
N PHE A 152 -33.87 2.89 8.57
CA PHE A 152 -33.54 1.59 9.12
C PHE A 152 -32.38 1.63 10.12
N ASP A 153 -32.51 0.77 11.12
CA ASP A 153 -31.46 0.46 12.09
C ASP A 153 -31.01 -0.97 11.88
N SER A 154 -29.70 -1.20 11.88
CA SER A 154 -29.12 -2.54 11.73
C SER A 154 -28.06 -2.75 12.80
N ALA A 155 -28.13 -3.88 13.49
CA ALA A 155 -27.10 -4.31 14.42
C ALA A 155 -26.86 -5.81 14.25
N TYR A 156 -25.61 -6.24 14.09
CA TYR A 156 -25.31 -7.66 13.91
C TYR A 156 -23.91 -8.04 14.35
N THR A 157 -23.75 -9.33 14.61
CA THR A 157 -22.47 -9.98 14.85
C THR A 157 -22.28 -11.11 13.84
N MET A 158 -21.08 -11.14 13.24
CA MET A 158 -20.60 -12.22 12.39
C MET A 158 -19.48 -12.97 13.11
N THR A 159 -19.46 -14.29 13.03
CA THR A 159 -18.42 -15.14 13.62
C THR A 159 -17.98 -16.24 12.67
N GLY A 160 -16.76 -16.73 12.87
CA GLY A 160 -16.19 -17.85 12.10
C GLY A 160 -16.14 -17.59 10.60
N GLY A 161 -16.11 -16.33 10.18
CA GLY A 161 -16.19 -15.98 8.76
C GLY A 161 -14.90 -16.30 8.03
N ARG A 162 -14.98 -16.51 6.72
CA ARG A 162 -13.81 -16.64 5.84
C ARG A 162 -14.08 -15.97 4.52
N LEU A 163 -13.14 -15.20 4.00
CA LEU A 163 -13.24 -14.57 2.68
C LEU A 163 -12.00 -14.92 1.89
N GLY A 164 -12.17 -15.65 0.79
CA GLY A 164 -11.04 -16.14 0.01
C GLY A 164 -11.11 -15.81 -1.47
N TYR A 165 -9.92 -15.56 -2.02
CA TYR A 165 -9.66 -15.38 -3.45
C TYR A 165 -8.87 -16.57 -3.99
N ARG A 166 -9.26 -17.08 -5.15
CA ARG A 166 -8.69 -18.29 -5.74
C ARG A 166 -8.32 -18.11 -7.20
N THR A 167 -7.13 -18.58 -7.57
CA THR A 167 -6.68 -18.67 -8.96
C THR A 167 -5.90 -19.94 -9.22
N ASN A 168 -6.18 -20.63 -10.32
CA ASN A 168 -5.44 -21.78 -10.83
C ASN A 168 -5.21 -22.88 -9.77
N GLY A 169 -6.19 -23.06 -8.88
CA GLY A 169 -6.16 -24.06 -7.82
C GLY A 169 -5.63 -23.57 -6.47
N ASN A 170 -4.91 -22.45 -6.41
CA ASN A 170 -4.34 -21.88 -5.18
C ASN A 170 -5.26 -20.79 -4.60
N SER A 171 -5.18 -20.55 -3.29
CA SER A 171 -6.01 -19.55 -2.61
C SER A 171 -5.27 -18.78 -1.52
N VAL A 172 -5.63 -17.51 -1.36
CA VAL A 172 -5.38 -16.70 -0.16
C VAL A 172 -6.72 -16.32 0.44
N PHE A 173 -6.85 -16.40 1.77
CA PHE A 173 -8.11 -16.10 2.42
C PHE A 173 -7.94 -15.53 3.83
N LEU A 174 -8.84 -14.63 4.20
CA LEU A 174 -9.04 -14.19 5.58
C LEU A 174 -9.74 -15.33 6.33
N ASP A 175 -9.20 -15.70 7.48
CA ASP A 175 -9.70 -16.80 8.33
C ASP A 175 -10.12 -16.28 9.70
N ASP A 176 -11.13 -16.96 10.27
CA ASP A 176 -11.73 -16.62 11.57
C ASP A 176 -12.14 -15.13 11.69
N ILE A 177 -12.88 -14.66 10.68
CA ILE A 177 -13.41 -13.30 10.67
C ILE A 177 -14.52 -13.20 11.71
N THR A 178 -14.34 -12.31 12.67
CA THR A 178 -15.37 -11.89 13.63
C THR A 178 -15.65 -10.41 13.43
N MET A 179 -16.91 -10.01 13.45
CA MET A 179 -17.31 -8.62 13.26
C MET A 179 -18.55 -8.29 14.07
N SER A 180 -18.61 -7.09 14.64
CA SER A 180 -19.81 -6.54 15.27
C SER A 180 -20.06 -5.15 14.69
N VAL A 181 -21.25 -4.90 14.16
CA VAL A 181 -21.61 -3.62 13.53
C VAL A 181 -22.93 -3.13 14.07
N GLU A 182 -23.02 -1.82 14.29
CA GLU A 182 -24.25 -1.09 14.61
C GLU A 182 -24.34 0.14 13.70
N ALA A 183 -25.45 0.27 12.98
CA ALA A 183 -25.78 1.41 12.14
C ALA A 183 -27.18 1.91 12.54
N LEU A 184 -27.26 3.11 13.07
CA LEU A 184 -28.51 3.67 13.61
C LEU A 184 -28.90 4.94 12.85
N GLY A 185 -30.21 5.13 12.67
CA GLY A 185 -30.81 6.26 12.00
C GLY A 185 -30.46 6.33 10.51
N VAL A 186 -30.18 5.20 9.87
CA VAL A 186 -29.81 5.18 8.45
C VAL A 186 -31.06 5.50 7.63
N THR A 187 -31.00 6.49 6.75
CA THR A 187 -32.09 6.84 5.85
C THR A 187 -31.73 6.48 4.41
N LEU A 188 -32.74 6.02 3.66
CA LEU A 188 -32.66 5.82 2.23
C LEU A 188 -33.84 6.56 1.59
N GLU A 189 -33.55 7.68 0.94
CA GLU A 189 -34.54 8.61 0.42
C GLU A 189 -34.33 8.91 -1.06
N ARG A 190 -35.41 9.22 -1.77
CA ARG A 190 -35.31 9.73 -3.14
C ARG A 190 -35.29 11.26 -3.11
N VAL A 191 -34.15 11.84 -3.49
CA VAL A 191 -33.96 13.30 -3.63
C VAL A 191 -33.85 13.63 -5.12
N GLY A 192 -34.93 14.15 -5.70
CA GLY A 192 -34.99 14.41 -7.14
C GLY A 192 -34.88 13.13 -7.99
N GLN A 193 -33.77 12.96 -8.71
CA GLN A 193 -33.46 11.76 -9.51
C GLN A 193 -32.42 10.85 -8.84
N THR A 194 -32.00 11.19 -7.63
CA THR A 194 -30.96 10.48 -6.89
C THR A 194 -31.57 9.67 -5.75
N LEU A 195 -30.99 8.51 -5.47
CA LEU A 195 -31.23 7.74 -4.26
C LEU A 195 -30.14 8.10 -3.25
N GLU A 196 -30.51 8.83 -2.20
CA GLU A 196 -29.60 9.30 -1.15
C GLU A 196 -29.65 8.31 0.02
N LEU A 197 -28.50 7.79 0.42
CA LEU A 197 -28.28 6.98 1.61
C LEU A 197 -27.52 7.83 2.63
N THR A 198 -28.14 8.14 3.77
CA THR A 198 -27.47 8.83 4.88
C THR A 198 -27.34 7.90 6.07
N ALA A 199 -26.12 7.65 6.55
CA ALA A 199 -25.87 6.92 7.78
C ALA A 199 -25.21 7.88 8.79
N PRO A 200 -25.97 8.45 9.74
CA PRO A 200 -25.46 9.49 10.63
C PRO A 200 -24.49 8.95 11.67
N ARG A 201 -24.53 7.64 11.95
CA ARG A 201 -23.58 6.96 12.82
C ARG A 201 -23.53 5.47 12.51
N VAL A 202 -22.34 4.99 12.17
CA VAL A 202 -22.01 3.58 12.03
C VAL A 202 -20.81 3.28 12.92
N THR A 203 -20.98 2.35 13.85
CA THR A 203 -19.88 1.83 14.67
C THR A 203 -19.66 0.36 14.38
N GLY A 204 -18.41 -0.07 14.53
CA GLY A 204 -18.12 -1.48 14.46
C GLY A 204 -16.75 -1.85 14.97
N SER A 205 -16.58 -3.14 15.25
CA SER A 205 -15.29 -3.77 15.49
C SER A 205 -15.18 -5.03 14.66
N TRP A 206 -13.97 -5.35 14.24
CA TRP A 206 -13.69 -6.52 13.42
C TRP A 206 -12.33 -7.12 13.74
N GLN A 207 -12.20 -8.41 13.50
CA GLN A 207 -10.97 -9.18 13.67
C GLN A 207 -10.91 -10.25 12.59
N VAL A 208 -9.72 -10.45 12.05
CA VAL A 208 -9.31 -11.59 11.23
C VAL A 208 -8.27 -12.34 12.05
N GLY A 209 -8.56 -13.58 12.44
CA GLY A 209 -7.64 -14.38 13.24
C GLY A 209 -6.33 -14.68 12.52
N ALA A 210 -6.38 -14.96 11.22
CA ALA A 210 -5.21 -15.15 10.37
C ALA A 210 -5.54 -14.90 8.89
N ILE A 211 -4.57 -14.45 8.12
CA ILE A 211 -4.64 -14.46 6.65
C ILE A 211 -3.85 -15.68 6.19
N ARG A 212 -4.47 -16.60 5.45
CA ARG A 212 -3.87 -17.89 5.13
C ARG A 212 -3.63 -18.07 3.65
N TYR A 213 -2.62 -18.88 3.34
CA TYR A 213 -2.29 -19.33 1.99
C TYR A 213 -2.45 -20.84 1.84
N SER A 214 -2.99 -21.27 0.70
CA SER A 214 -3.01 -22.68 0.29
C SER A 214 -2.62 -22.83 -1.18
N SER A 215 -1.70 -23.76 -1.43
CA SER A 215 -1.34 -24.23 -2.78
C SER A 215 -1.96 -25.58 -3.13
N ASP A 216 -2.81 -26.12 -2.26
CA ASP A 216 -3.48 -27.39 -2.48
C ASP A 216 -4.94 -27.16 -2.90
N PRO A 217 -5.32 -27.50 -4.15
CA PRO A 217 -6.69 -27.40 -4.63
C PRO A 217 -7.72 -28.18 -3.82
N ALA A 218 -7.30 -29.20 -3.05
CA ALA A 218 -8.17 -29.98 -2.17
C ALA A 218 -8.49 -29.22 -0.86
N ILE A 219 -7.62 -28.30 -0.45
CA ILE A 219 -7.83 -27.46 0.73
C ILE A 219 -8.58 -26.20 0.28
N TYR A 220 -9.91 -26.34 0.20
CA TYR A 220 -10.78 -25.30 -0.32
C TYR A 220 -11.43 -24.47 0.80
N GLY A 221 -10.75 -23.39 1.19
CA GLY A 221 -11.20 -22.48 2.24
C GLY A 221 -11.26 -23.13 3.63
N ARG A 222 -10.33 -24.06 3.91
CA ARG A 222 -10.16 -24.71 5.21
C ARG A 222 -8.88 -24.21 5.86
N SER A 223 -8.91 -23.99 7.16
CA SER A 223 -7.78 -23.44 7.94
C SER A 223 -6.62 -24.42 8.12
N THR A 224 -6.84 -25.72 7.93
CA THR A 224 -5.86 -26.78 8.17
C THR A 224 -5.55 -27.59 6.92
N ASP A 225 -4.36 -28.19 6.91
CA ASP A 225 -3.93 -29.12 5.88
C ASP A 225 -4.53 -30.52 6.03
N GLY A 226 -4.12 -31.45 5.17
CA GLY A 226 -4.57 -32.85 5.21
C GLY A 226 -4.13 -33.63 6.45
N SER A 227 -3.15 -33.13 7.20
CA SER A 227 -2.65 -33.71 8.46
C SER A 227 -3.39 -33.13 9.68
N GLY A 228 -4.08 -32.00 9.50
CA GLY A 228 -4.76 -31.26 10.56
C GLY A 228 -3.95 -30.09 11.13
N ASP A 229 -2.76 -29.81 10.57
CA ASP A 229 -1.93 -28.68 10.97
C ASP A 229 -2.47 -27.38 10.36
N LEU A 230 -2.32 -26.25 11.07
CA LEU A 230 -2.74 -24.95 10.54
C LEU A 230 -1.92 -24.57 9.29
N LEU A 231 -2.59 -24.00 8.29
CA LEU A 231 -1.91 -23.45 7.12
C LEU A 231 -1.01 -22.27 7.50
N PRO A 232 0.06 -22.01 6.72
CA PRO A 232 0.88 -20.81 6.85
C PRO A 232 0.03 -19.52 6.87
N SER A 233 0.46 -18.57 7.70
CA SER A 233 -0.27 -17.33 7.99
C SER A 233 0.57 -16.10 7.63
N TYR A 234 -0.06 -15.07 7.09
CA TYR A 234 0.52 -13.74 6.97
C TYR A 234 0.36 -12.90 8.24
N GLY A 235 -0.10 -13.49 9.35
CA GLY A 235 -0.53 -12.77 10.55
C GLY A 235 -2.04 -12.47 10.55
N GLY A 236 -2.49 -11.78 11.60
CA GLY A 236 -3.89 -11.40 11.83
C GLY A 236 -4.13 -9.90 11.69
N LEU A 237 -5.40 -9.50 11.65
CA LEU A 237 -5.81 -8.10 11.55
C LEU A 237 -6.93 -7.80 12.53
N SER A 238 -7.02 -6.58 13.05
CA SER A 238 -8.20 -6.16 13.80
C SER A 238 -8.39 -4.65 13.78
N GLY A 239 -9.60 -4.20 14.05
CA GLY A 239 -9.87 -2.78 14.15
C GLY A 239 -11.22 -2.47 14.76
N GLN A 240 -11.43 -1.18 14.97
CA GLN A 240 -12.72 -0.61 15.33
C GLN A 240 -12.89 0.73 14.64
N TYR A 241 -14.13 1.17 14.47
CA TYR A 241 -14.43 2.43 13.82
C TYR A 241 -15.76 3.04 14.31
N GLU A 242 -15.83 4.36 14.20
CA GLU A 242 -17.04 5.17 14.24
C GLU A 242 -16.99 6.17 13.07
N LEU A 243 -17.99 6.11 12.19
CA LEU A 243 -18.07 6.94 11.00
C LEU A 243 -19.48 7.43 10.72
N SER A 244 -19.58 8.49 9.94
CA SER A 244 -20.83 8.98 9.34
C SER A 244 -20.63 9.18 7.84
N LEU A 245 -21.68 8.95 7.05
CA LEU A 245 -21.60 9.10 5.60
C LEU A 245 -22.94 9.51 4.97
N THR A 246 -22.85 10.18 3.83
CA THR A 246 -23.94 10.39 2.88
C THR A 246 -23.49 9.94 1.50
N THR A 247 -24.31 9.13 0.82
CA THR A 247 -24.02 8.61 -0.52
C THR A 247 -25.21 8.82 -1.44
N ASP A 248 -24.97 9.55 -2.51
CA ASP A 248 -25.89 9.78 -3.61
C ASP A 248 -25.65 8.76 -4.70
N ILE A 249 -26.68 7.99 -5.03
CA ILE A 249 -26.66 6.97 -6.09
C ILE A 249 -27.56 7.44 -7.24
N SER A 250 -27.00 7.55 -8.43
CA SER A 250 -27.72 7.93 -9.65
C SER A 250 -27.31 7.03 -10.83
N ALA A 251 -28.07 7.06 -11.91
CA ALA A 251 -27.72 6.34 -13.13
C ALA A 251 -26.71 7.14 -13.98
N GLY A 252 -25.76 6.45 -14.61
CA GLY A 252 -24.81 6.99 -15.58
C GLY A 252 -23.40 6.42 -15.43
N GLY A 253 -22.87 5.83 -16.52
CA GLY A 253 -21.48 5.38 -16.62
C GLY A 253 -20.53 6.44 -17.17
N ARG A 254 -19.28 6.07 -17.42
CA ARG A 254 -18.29 6.95 -18.08
C ARG A 254 -18.76 7.34 -19.47
N ALA A 255 -19.34 6.37 -20.17
CA ALA A 255 -20.18 6.54 -21.33
C ALA A 255 -21.45 5.70 -21.12
N GLY A 256 -22.60 6.14 -21.63
CA GLY A 256 -23.80 5.31 -21.65
C GLY A 256 -24.45 5.02 -20.29
N GLU A 257 -24.88 3.77 -20.14
CA GLU A 257 -25.54 3.23 -18.95
C GLU A 257 -24.49 2.94 -17.84
N GLY A 258 -24.96 2.66 -16.60
CA GLY A 258 -24.08 2.43 -15.45
C GLY A 258 -24.57 3.09 -14.16
N LEU A 259 -23.74 3.07 -13.13
CA LEU A 259 -24.03 3.64 -11.81
C LEU A 259 -23.04 4.75 -11.47
N ARG A 260 -23.56 5.86 -10.95
CA ARG A 260 -22.77 6.98 -10.44
C ARG A 260 -23.00 7.16 -8.94
N PHE A 261 -21.92 7.41 -8.23
CA PHE A 261 -21.84 7.63 -6.80
C PHE A 261 -21.17 8.97 -6.52
N ASP A 262 -21.83 9.79 -5.71
CA ASP A 262 -21.22 10.93 -5.03
C ASP A 262 -21.28 10.61 -3.52
N ASN A 263 -20.17 10.72 -2.79
CA ASN A 263 -20.10 10.29 -1.39
C ASN A 263 -19.33 11.31 -0.55
N GLU A 264 -19.80 11.52 0.68
CA GLU A 264 -19.07 12.22 1.74
C GLU A 264 -19.01 11.31 2.95
N THR A 265 -17.83 11.16 3.53
CA THR A 265 -17.60 10.31 4.71
C THR A 265 -16.74 11.06 5.72
N THR A 266 -17.14 11.01 6.99
CA THR A 266 -16.34 11.46 8.13
C THR A 266 -15.99 10.28 9.03
N ILE A 267 -14.71 10.10 9.32
CA ILE A 267 -14.18 9.13 10.28
C ILE A 267 -14.02 9.87 11.60
N HIS A 268 -14.89 9.58 12.57
CA HIS A 268 -14.84 10.20 13.90
C HIS A 268 -13.78 9.55 14.78
N SER A 269 -13.62 8.23 14.65
CA SER A 269 -12.52 7.47 15.25
C SER A 269 -12.36 6.15 14.50
N ALA A 270 -11.12 5.66 14.40
CA ALA A 270 -10.84 4.29 14.02
C ALA A 270 -9.49 3.83 14.57
N SER A 271 -9.28 2.53 14.58
CA SER A 271 -7.95 1.95 14.80
C SER A 271 -7.76 0.72 13.94
N PHE A 272 -6.53 0.46 13.56
CA PHE A 272 -6.13 -0.71 12.78
C PHE A 272 -4.91 -1.36 13.43
N LEU A 273 -4.94 -2.67 13.60
CA LEU A 273 -3.83 -3.44 14.17
C LEU A 273 -3.52 -4.60 13.23
N TYR A 274 -2.24 -4.76 12.92
CA TYR A 274 -1.67 -5.97 12.34
C TYR A 274 -1.02 -6.78 13.46
N HIS A 275 -1.29 -8.09 13.50
CA HIS A 275 -0.80 -9.02 14.52
C HIS A 275 0.13 -10.05 13.90
N ASP A 276 1.23 -10.32 14.57
CA ASP A 276 2.25 -11.25 14.10
C ASP A 276 3.00 -11.83 15.31
N ASP A 277 2.98 -13.15 15.45
CA ASP A 277 3.64 -13.90 16.54
C ASP A 277 3.36 -13.34 17.96
N GLY A 278 2.17 -12.79 18.16
CA GLY A 278 1.73 -12.19 19.44
C GLY A 278 2.18 -10.74 19.67
N HIS A 279 2.89 -10.14 18.70
CA HIS A 279 3.20 -8.71 18.66
C HIS A 279 2.23 -7.97 17.72
N SER A 280 2.20 -6.65 17.80
CA SER A 280 1.34 -5.86 16.94
C SER A 280 1.96 -4.54 16.48
N LEU A 281 1.62 -4.16 15.26
CA LEU A 281 1.75 -2.80 14.74
C LEU A 281 0.36 -2.17 14.80
N ALA A 282 0.20 -1.07 15.52
CA ALA A 282 -1.09 -0.42 15.73
C ALA A 282 -1.10 1.01 15.17
N LEU A 283 -2.11 1.32 14.37
CA LEU A 283 -2.50 2.66 13.98
C LEU A 283 -3.68 3.08 14.87
N ARG A 284 -3.46 4.08 15.72
CA ARG A 284 -4.42 4.56 16.71
C ARG A 284 -4.97 5.92 16.34
N ASP A 285 -6.13 6.24 16.91
CA ASP A 285 -6.77 7.54 16.83
C ASP A 285 -6.91 8.04 15.39
N ILE A 286 -7.34 7.12 14.51
CA ILE A 286 -7.54 7.44 13.10
C ILE A 286 -8.77 8.33 12.97
N THR A 287 -8.61 9.49 12.34
CA THR A 287 -9.70 10.44 12.06
C THR A 287 -9.54 11.00 10.64
N GLY A 288 -10.59 11.64 10.13
CA GLY A 288 -10.49 12.29 8.83
C GLY A 288 -11.84 12.48 8.15
N SER A 289 -11.79 13.04 6.95
CA SER A 289 -12.95 13.13 6.08
C SER A 289 -12.53 13.05 4.62
N TYR A 290 -13.38 12.49 3.77
CA TYR A 290 -13.15 12.52 2.33
C TYR A 290 -14.47 12.66 1.59
N ARG A 291 -14.36 13.22 0.38
CA ARG A 291 -15.45 13.41 -0.55
C ARG A 291 -15.07 12.83 -1.90
N ILE A 292 -15.94 11.97 -2.40
CA ILE A 292 -15.90 11.39 -3.73
C ILE A 292 -16.94 12.10 -4.57
N GLN A 293 -16.52 12.60 -5.72
CA GLN A 293 -17.39 13.20 -6.72
C GLN A 293 -17.28 12.41 -8.02
N ASP A 294 -18.42 11.98 -8.54
CA ASP A 294 -18.54 11.36 -9.84
C ASP A 294 -17.72 10.06 -9.96
N LEU A 295 -17.86 9.17 -8.96
CA LEU A 295 -17.38 7.79 -9.06
C LEU A 295 -18.38 6.99 -9.89
N ARG A 296 -17.92 6.30 -10.92
CA ARG A 296 -18.77 5.58 -11.87
C ARG A 296 -18.35 4.12 -11.93
N LEU A 297 -19.36 3.24 -11.95
CA LEU A 297 -19.22 1.80 -12.17
C LEU A 297 -19.98 1.42 -13.45
N ASP A 298 -19.27 0.86 -14.40
CA ASP A 298 -19.79 0.43 -15.71
C ASP A 298 -19.08 -0.82 -16.24
N VAL A 299 -19.64 -1.46 -17.26
CA VAL A 299 -18.94 -2.49 -18.04
C VAL A 299 -18.57 -1.87 -19.39
N ASP A 300 -17.31 -1.46 -19.50
CA ASP A 300 -16.78 -0.70 -20.65
C ASP A 300 -15.46 -1.32 -21.14
N GLU A 301 -14.72 -0.60 -21.98
CA GLU A 301 -13.39 -0.93 -22.41
C GLU A 301 -12.34 -0.03 -21.71
N ASP A 302 -11.15 -0.59 -21.47
CA ASP A 302 -10.03 0.23 -21.02
C ASP A 302 -9.47 1.11 -22.16
N TRP A 303 -8.46 1.92 -21.85
CA TRP A 303 -7.80 2.80 -22.84
C TRP A 303 -7.08 2.07 -23.99
N ARG A 304 -6.99 0.73 -23.96
CA ARG A 304 -6.46 -0.13 -25.04
C ARG A 304 -7.58 -0.85 -25.80
N GLY A 305 -8.85 -0.62 -25.48
CA GLY A 305 -10.00 -1.29 -26.09
C GLY A 305 -10.21 -2.71 -25.58
N ARG A 306 -9.74 -3.05 -24.37
CA ARG A 306 -9.98 -4.36 -23.75
C ARG A 306 -11.22 -4.31 -22.87
N PRO A 307 -12.16 -5.26 -22.98
CA PRO A 307 -13.34 -5.32 -22.11
C PRO A 307 -12.95 -5.36 -20.64
N ALA A 308 -13.67 -4.62 -19.80
CA ALA A 308 -13.41 -4.48 -18.38
C ALA A 308 -14.69 -4.16 -17.59
N VAL A 309 -14.63 -4.35 -16.27
CA VAL A 309 -15.48 -3.58 -15.35
C VAL A 309 -14.73 -2.30 -15.00
N GLY A 310 -15.26 -1.15 -15.38
CA GLY A 310 -14.65 0.15 -15.14
C GLY A 310 -15.08 0.73 -13.80
N LEU A 311 -14.11 1.19 -13.02
CA LEU A 311 -14.30 2.07 -11.87
C LEU A 311 -13.59 3.38 -12.19
N THR A 312 -14.33 4.43 -12.49
CA THR A 312 -13.76 5.70 -12.96
C THR A 312 -14.15 6.84 -12.03
N LEU A 313 -13.21 7.72 -11.71
CA LEU A 313 -13.35 8.73 -10.69
C LEU A 313 -13.12 10.11 -11.29
N GLY A 314 -14.11 10.99 -11.18
CA GLY A 314 -13.98 12.39 -11.57
C GLY A 314 -13.08 13.18 -10.62
N ARG A 315 -13.40 13.15 -9.32
CA ARG A 315 -12.60 13.81 -8.28
C ARG A 315 -12.75 13.13 -6.92
N MET A 316 -11.66 13.04 -6.17
CA MET A 316 -11.69 12.66 -4.76
C MET A 316 -10.74 13.56 -3.98
N GLU A 317 -11.19 14.05 -2.84
CA GLU A 317 -10.36 14.85 -1.95
C GLU A 317 -10.64 14.51 -0.49
N GLY A 318 -9.67 14.75 0.38
CA GLY A 318 -9.85 14.51 1.80
C GLY A 318 -8.61 14.74 2.62
N GLU A 319 -8.79 14.53 3.92
CA GLU A 319 -7.76 14.56 4.93
C GLU A 319 -7.89 13.32 5.81
N PHE A 320 -6.75 12.75 6.18
CA PHE A 320 -6.64 11.54 6.98
C PHE A 320 -5.54 11.72 8.01
N GLU A 321 -5.83 11.43 9.27
CA GLU A 321 -4.91 11.57 10.41
C GLU A 321 -4.82 10.26 11.17
N VAL A 322 -3.61 9.91 11.60
CA VAL A 322 -3.33 8.84 12.56
C VAL A 322 -2.58 9.45 13.73
N GLY A 323 -3.20 9.45 14.90
CA GLY A 323 -2.66 10.09 16.10
C GLY A 323 -1.46 9.37 16.72
N ALA A 324 -1.33 8.05 16.51
CA ALA A 324 -0.13 7.32 16.91
C ALA A 324 0.09 6.05 16.08
N ILE A 325 1.36 5.78 15.76
CA ILE A 325 1.84 4.51 15.20
C ILE A 325 2.64 3.77 16.28
N GLU A 326 2.05 2.75 16.89
CA GLU A 326 2.67 1.98 17.98
C GLU A 326 3.23 0.65 17.47
N ILE A 327 4.42 0.28 17.93
CA ILE A 327 5.03 -1.04 17.68
C ILE A 327 5.91 -1.45 18.86
N GLY A 328 6.09 -2.75 19.05
CA GLY A 328 6.96 -3.30 20.08
C GLY A 328 6.36 -3.22 21.49
N ALA A 329 7.22 -3.00 22.49
CA ALA A 329 6.79 -2.88 23.88
C ALA A 329 5.78 -1.73 24.11
N ALA A 330 4.85 -1.92 25.03
CA ALA A 330 3.76 -0.97 25.32
C ALA A 330 4.27 0.46 25.58
N GLY A 331 3.65 1.45 24.93
CA GLY A 331 3.95 2.87 25.09
C GLY A 331 5.05 3.42 24.18
N LYS A 332 5.48 2.67 23.17
CA LYS A 332 6.42 3.12 22.16
C LYS A 332 5.71 3.50 20.87
N SER A 333 6.02 4.69 20.33
CA SER A 333 5.37 5.30 19.17
C SER A 333 6.41 5.82 18.20
N PHE A 334 6.15 5.68 16.90
CA PHE A 334 6.86 6.43 15.87
C PHE A 334 6.33 7.87 15.74
N GLY A 335 5.28 8.25 16.48
CA GLY A 335 4.59 9.52 16.34
C GLY A 335 3.31 9.41 15.51
N ALA A 336 2.88 10.54 14.95
CA ALA A 336 1.64 10.72 14.21
C ALA A 336 1.91 11.06 12.74
N PHE A 337 0.94 10.78 11.86
CA PHE A 337 0.96 11.28 10.49
C PHE A 337 -0.38 11.84 10.06
N ASN A 338 -0.32 12.81 9.15
CA ASN A 338 -1.50 13.38 8.52
C ASN A 338 -1.26 13.54 7.01
N LEU A 339 -2.27 13.19 6.22
CA LEU A 339 -2.28 13.22 4.77
C LEU A 339 -3.47 14.04 4.29
N SER A 340 -3.22 15.06 3.47
CA SER A 340 -4.24 15.68 2.62
C SER A 340 -4.03 15.26 1.18
N PHE A 341 -5.10 15.11 0.40
CA PHE A 341 -4.99 14.68 -0.99
C PHE A 341 -6.11 15.22 -1.88
N LEU A 342 -5.79 15.38 -3.16
CA LEU A 342 -6.71 15.73 -4.24
C LEU A 342 -6.36 14.90 -5.49
N LEU A 343 -7.20 13.91 -5.77
CA LEU A 343 -7.24 13.17 -7.01
C LEU A 343 -8.19 13.86 -7.98
N GLU A 344 -7.69 14.31 -9.12
CA GLU A 344 -8.49 14.82 -10.22
C GLU A 344 -7.70 14.79 -11.53
N ASP A 345 -8.39 14.88 -12.65
CA ASP A 345 -7.77 14.84 -13.97
C ASP A 345 -6.72 15.96 -14.14
N GLN A 346 -5.55 15.60 -14.66
CA GLN A 346 -4.47 16.55 -14.93
C GLN A 346 -3.78 16.28 -16.27
N VAL A 347 -3.19 17.33 -16.84
CA VAL A 347 -2.32 17.21 -18.03
C VAL A 347 -0.88 17.37 -17.59
N PHE A 348 -0.08 16.31 -17.76
CA PHE A 348 1.35 16.32 -17.44
C PHE A 348 2.16 15.88 -18.66
N GLY A 349 3.22 16.64 -19.00
CA GLY A 349 4.06 16.34 -20.16
C GLY A 349 3.30 16.27 -21.50
N GLY A 350 2.15 16.95 -21.62
CA GLY A 350 1.29 16.91 -22.80
C GLY A 350 0.33 15.70 -22.87
N ARG A 351 0.32 14.82 -21.85
CA ARG A 351 -0.60 13.69 -21.73
C ARG A 351 -1.64 13.94 -20.64
N SER A 352 -2.89 13.57 -20.91
CA SER A 352 -3.96 13.59 -19.92
C SER A 352 -3.93 12.33 -19.06
N TYR A 353 -3.94 12.51 -17.75
CA TYR A 353 -4.10 11.45 -16.76
C TYR A 353 -5.45 11.62 -16.07
N THR A 354 -6.18 10.51 -15.95
CA THR A 354 -7.44 10.42 -15.22
C THR A 354 -7.31 9.45 -14.05
N ASN A 355 -8.36 9.31 -13.24
CA ASN A 355 -8.40 8.32 -12.17
C ASN A 355 -9.36 7.18 -12.57
N ALA A 356 -8.80 6.02 -12.90
CA ALA A 356 -9.57 4.88 -13.38
C ALA A 356 -8.90 3.54 -13.04
N LEU A 357 -9.73 2.56 -12.68
CA LEU A 357 -9.34 1.18 -12.48
C LEU A 357 -10.24 0.29 -13.35
N TYR A 358 -9.65 -0.47 -14.26
CA TYR A 358 -10.37 -1.40 -15.13
C TYR A 358 -10.05 -2.84 -14.73
N LEU A 359 -11.06 -3.57 -14.25
CA LEU A 359 -10.93 -4.95 -13.80
C LEU A 359 -11.13 -5.90 -14.97
N GLN A 360 -10.16 -6.80 -15.17
CA GLN A 360 -10.11 -7.73 -16.30
C GLN A 360 -9.74 -9.14 -15.84
N GLY A 361 -10.22 -10.15 -16.55
CA GLY A 361 -9.79 -11.54 -16.37
C GLY A 361 -8.43 -11.79 -17.03
N GLY A 362 -7.68 -12.74 -16.47
CA GLY A 362 -6.35 -13.11 -16.93
C GLY A 362 -5.26 -12.28 -16.26
N GLY A 363 -4.54 -12.88 -15.31
CA GLY A 363 -3.35 -12.30 -14.69
C GLY A 363 -2.09 -12.56 -15.53
N HIS A 364 -1.00 -12.97 -14.87
CA HIS A 364 0.23 -13.35 -15.56
C HIS A 364 0.00 -14.52 -16.52
N ALA A 365 0.44 -14.39 -17.77
CA ALA A 365 0.13 -15.34 -18.85
C ALA A 365 0.55 -16.79 -18.54
N ASP A 366 1.73 -16.98 -17.92
CA ASP A 366 2.24 -18.32 -17.58
C ASP A 366 1.60 -18.95 -16.34
N ALA A 367 0.85 -18.19 -15.53
CA ALA A 367 0.27 -18.70 -14.28
C ALA A 367 -1.01 -19.53 -14.50
N GLY A 368 -1.62 -19.42 -15.68
CA GLY A 368 -2.87 -20.09 -16.05
C GLY A 368 -3.96 -19.14 -16.52
N ALA A 369 -5.16 -19.69 -16.77
CA ALA A 369 -6.29 -18.93 -17.32
C ALA A 369 -7.03 -18.06 -16.30
N GLN A 370 -6.79 -18.27 -15.00
CA GLN A 370 -7.35 -17.45 -13.92
C GLN A 370 -6.32 -16.44 -13.40
N GLY A 371 -6.80 -15.26 -13.02
CA GLY A 371 -6.04 -14.19 -12.40
C GLY A 371 -6.69 -12.84 -12.69
N LEU A 372 -6.43 -11.86 -11.86
CA LEU A 372 -6.98 -10.52 -12.04
C LEU A 372 -5.96 -9.66 -12.78
N ARG A 373 -6.38 -8.93 -13.81
CA ARG A 373 -5.61 -7.82 -14.37
C ARG A 373 -6.35 -6.52 -14.08
N LEU A 374 -5.57 -5.52 -13.70
CA LEU A 374 -5.99 -4.18 -13.39
C LEU A 374 -5.32 -3.25 -14.39
N ALA A 375 -6.08 -2.66 -15.30
CA ALA A 375 -5.59 -1.50 -16.04
C ALA A 375 -5.84 -0.27 -15.15
N ALA A 376 -4.79 0.23 -14.50
CA ALA A 376 -4.86 1.40 -13.64
C ALA A 376 -4.36 2.68 -14.33
N GLN A 377 -5.08 3.78 -14.13
CA GLN A 377 -4.63 5.14 -14.42
C GLN A 377 -4.90 6.01 -13.17
N TRP A 378 -3.95 6.84 -12.78
CA TRP A 378 -4.14 7.75 -11.65
C TRP A 378 -3.54 9.12 -11.91
N SER A 379 -4.12 10.10 -11.21
CA SER A 379 -3.74 11.49 -11.25
C SER A 379 -3.98 12.11 -9.88
N LEU A 380 -2.91 12.15 -9.09
CA LEU A 380 -2.83 12.92 -7.84
C LEU A 380 -2.32 14.32 -8.19
N ARG A 381 -3.21 15.30 -8.10
CA ARG A 381 -2.92 16.69 -8.47
C ARG A 381 -2.21 17.45 -7.36
N LEU A 382 -2.55 17.14 -6.11
CA LEU A 382 -1.95 17.78 -4.94
C LEU A 382 -2.10 16.88 -3.72
N SER A 383 -1.06 16.82 -2.90
CA SER A 383 -1.10 16.19 -1.58
C SER A 383 -0.02 16.79 -0.69
N ASP A 384 -0.32 16.95 0.59
CA ASP A 384 0.67 17.21 1.62
C ASP A 384 0.69 16.02 2.59
N LEU A 385 1.89 15.54 2.92
CA LEU A 385 2.11 14.50 3.93
C LEU A 385 2.88 15.12 5.09
N SER A 386 2.37 14.99 6.30
CA SER A 386 3.05 15.46 7.49
C SER A 386 3.31 14.36 8.50
N TYR A 387 4.46 14.46 9.15
CA TYR A 387 4.93 13.59 10.22
C TYR A 387 5.17 14.43 11.46
N THR A 388 4.58 14.02 12.57
CA THR A 388 4.67 14.72 13.85
C THR A 388 5.20 13.77 14.90
N GLU A 389 6.26 14.18 15.59
CA GLU A 389 6.83 13.44 16.71
C GLU A 389 7.21 14.42 17.82
N ASP A 390 6.95 14.07 19.07
CA ASP A 390 7.16 14.91 20.25
C ASP A 390 6.54 16.32 20.12
N GLY A 391 5.42 16.41 19.38
CA GLY A 391 4.71 17.65 19.05
C GLY A 391 5.36 18.52 17.97
N ASN A 392 6.46 18.08 17.38
CA ASN A 392 7.19 18.78 16.32
C ASN A 392 6.84 18.17 14.95
N ARG A 393 6.45 19.02 14.00
CA ARG A 393 5.89 18.59 12.71
C ARG A 393 6.79 18.95 11.53
N VAL A 394 6.89 18.03 10.58
CA VAL A 394 7.46 18.27 9.24
C VAL A 394 6.45 17.88 8.18
N ILE A 395 6.37 18.65 7.10
CA ILE A 395 5.40 18.50 6.02
C ILE A 395 6.18 18.37 4.70
N ILE A 396 6.01 17.25 4.00
CA ILE A 396 6.37 17.11 2.58
C ILE A 396 5.23 17.71 1.78
N SER A 397 5.50 18.81 1.09
CA SER A 397 4.46 19.64 0.50
C SER A 397 4.41 19.53 -1.01
N GLY A 398 3.19 19.57 -1.55
CA GLY A 398 2.90 19.61 -2.98
C GLY A 398 3.30 18.32 -3.70
N LEU A 399 3.05 17.16 -3.12
CA LEU A 399 3.22 15.89 -3.83
C LEU A 399 2.21 15.83 -4.99
N GLN A 400 2.74 15.61 -6.18
CA GLN A 400 1.98 15.25 -7.37
C GLN A 400 2.42 13.88 -7.84
N SER A 401 1.47 13.08 -8.35
CA SER A 401 1.77 11.79 -8.97
C SER A 401 0.82 11.51 -10.12
N TRP A 402 1.33 10.81 -11.13
CA TRP A 402 0.56 10.36 -12.28
C TRP A 402 1.09 9.01 -12.73
N GLY A 403 0.23 8.25 -13.40
CA GLY A 403 0.69 7.05 -14.08
C GLY A 403 -0.42 6.27 -14.75
N GLN A 404 0.01 5.28 -15.52
CA GLN A 404 -0.85 4.39 -16.27
C GLN A 404 -0.14 3.08 -16.58
N GLY A 405 -0.81 1.94 -16.41
CA GLY A 405 -0.23 0.65 -16.75
C GLY A 405 -1.08 -0.53 -16.30
N ASP A 406 -0.56 -1.73 -16.53
CA ASP A 406 -1.21 -2.98 -16.16
C ASP A 406 -0.58 -3.55 -14.87
N ILE A 407 -1.42 -3.93 -13.93
CA ILE A 407 -1.05 -4.67 -12.72
C ILE A 407 -1.77 -6.02 -12.78
N THR A 408 -1.06 -7.13 -12.54
CA THR A 408 -1.65 -8.47 -12.50
C THR A 408 -1.61 -9.04 -11.10
N VAL A 409 -2.67 -9.73 -10.67
CA VAL A 409 -2.74 -10.42 -9.38
C VAL A 409 -3.05 -11.89 -9.62
N ASN A 410 -2.22 -12.77 -9.04
CA ASN A 410 -2.38 -14.21 -9.06
C ASN A 410 -2.06 -14.79 -7.68
N VAL A 411 -2.73 -15.87 -7.30
CA VAL A 411 -2.25 -16.75 -6.24
C VAL A 411 -1.44 -17.87 -6.88
N THR A 412 -0.14 -17.90 -6.60
CA THR A 412 0.83 -18.77 -7.28
C THR A 412 1.48 -19.74 -6.33
N ARG A 413 1.97 -20.86 -6.89
CA ARG A 413 2.75 -21.87 -6.20
C ARG A 413 4.21 -21.80 -6.66
N ASP A 414 5.15 -22.09 -5.76
CA ASP A 414 6.57 -22.18 -6.13
C ASP A 414 6.81 -23.18 -7.27
N GLY A 415 7.62 -22.77 -8.25
CA GLY A 415 7.99 -23.61 -9.37
C GLY A 415 8.29 -22.82 -10.64
N ILE A 416 8.59 -23.54 -11.73
CA ILE A 416 8.80 -22.94 -13.06
C ILE A 416 7.67 -23.38 -13.98
N GLN A 417 6.94 -22.41 -14.54
CA GLN A 417 5.84 -22.64 -15.48
C GLN A 417 6.00 -21.69 -16.68
N GLY A 418 5.88 -22.19 -17.91
CA GLY A 418 6.06 -21.38 -19.12
C GLY A 418 7.47 -20.78 -19.31
N GLY A 419 8.45 -21.13 -18.45
CA GLY A 419 9.76 -20.49 -18.39
C GLY A 419 9.87 -19.39 -17.33
N THR A 420 8.76 -19.00 -16.71
CA THR A 420 8.70 -18.05 -15.60
C THR A 420 8.86 -18.76 -14.26
N ARG A 421 9.66 -18.17 -13.36
CA ARG A 421 9.76 -18.60 -11.96
C ARG A 421 8.63 -17.97 -11.14
N PHE A 422 7.90 -18.83 -10.43
CA PHE A 422 6.89 -18.46 -9.45
C PHE A 422 7.35 -18.83 -8.04
N TYR A 423 6.77 -18.15 -7.06
CA TYR A 423 6.95 -18.39 -5.62
C TYR A 423 5.57 -18.62 -5.00
N ASP A 424 5.55 -19.24 -3.83
CA ASP A 424 4.32 -19.45 -3.06
C ASP A 424 3.73 -18.11 -2.59
N GLY A 425 2.44 -17.90 -2.81
CA GLY A 425 1.69 -16.77 -2.25
C GLY A 425 0.96 -15.89 -3.26
N LEU A 426 0.71 -14.64 -2.87
CA LEU A 426 0.05 -13.62 -3.68
C LEU A 426 1.09 -12.90 -4.55
N ARG A 427 1.06 -13.15 -5.85
CA ARG A 427 1.91 -12.48 -6.84
C ARG A 427 1.22 -11.23 -7.39
N ILE A 428 1.93 -10.12 -7.35
CA ILE A 428 1.58 -8.84 -7.95
C ILE A 428 2.61 -8.57 -9.06
N GLY A 429 2.16 -8.51 -10.31
CA GLY A 429 2.99 -8.22 -11.48
C GLY A 429 2.75 -6.81 -12.02
N PHE A 430 3.77 -6.22 -12.62
CA PHE A 430 3.73 -4.91 -13.26
C PHE A 430 4.11 -5.08 -14.73
N GLU A 431 3.28 -4.58 -15.64
CA GLU A 431 3.48 -4.71 -17.09
C GLU A 431 3.39 -3.32 -17.76
N GLY A 432 4.55 -2.75 -18.08
CA GLY A 432 4.68 -1.46 -18.75
C GLY A 432 4.04 -0.32 -17.98
N LEU A 433 4.23 -0.27 -16.66
CA LEU A 433 3.67 0.77 -15.80
C LEU A 433 4.50 2.06 -15.94
N GLU A 434 3.97 3.01 -16.70
CA GLU A 434 4.57 4.34 -16.86
C GLU A 434 4.05 5.25 -15.75
N ALA A 435 4.94 5.77 -14.91
CA ALA A 435 4.57 6.57 -13.75
C ALA A 435 5.57 7.70 -13.48
N GLY A 436 5.11 8.71 -12.76
CA GLY A 436 5.97 9.74 -12.23
C GLY A 436 5.41 10.39 -10.97
N TYR A 437 6.29 11.05 -10.24
CA TYR A 437 5.93 11.92 -9.13
C TYR A 437 6.92 13.08 -8.98
N ARG A 438 6.48 14.15 -8.31
CA ARG A 438 7.34 15.24 -7.85
C ARG A 438 6.79 15.87 -6.57
N ILE A 439 7.68 16.44 -5.77
CA ILE A 439 7.33 17.22 -4.58
C ILE A 439 7.81 18.66 -4.74
N ASN A 440 7.14 19.58 -4.05
CA ASN A 440 7.50 20.99 -4.09
C ASN A 440 8.62 21.30 -3.09
N GLY A 441 8.64 20.61 -1.95
CA GLY A 441 9.68 20.74 -0.95
C GLY A 441 9.20 20.31 0.43
N MET A 442 9.86 20.81 1.47
CA MET A 442 9.50 20.53 2.86
C MET A 442 9.15 21.83 3.60
N ARG A 443 8.20 21.75 4.53
CA ARG A 443 7.89 22.80 5.51
C ARG A 443 8.07 22.23 6.91
N VAL A 444 8.45 23.07 7.86
CA VAL A 444 8.66 22.63 9.24
C VAL A 444 7.83 23.49 10.20
N GLY A 445 7.09 22.84 11.09
CA GLY A 445 6.16 23.48 12.02
C GLY A 445 4.73 23.55 11.46
N SER A 446 4.31 24.75 11.04
CA SER A 446 2.93 25.02 10.59
C SER A 446 2.78 24.87 9.07
N ASP A 447 1.54 24.69 8.61
CA ASP A 447 1.20 24.62 7.18
C ASP A 447 1.55 25.92 6.43
N ASP A 448 1.48 27.07 7.11
CA ASP A 448 1.85 28.38 6.57
C ASP A 448 3.37 28.65 6.55
N ALA A 449 4.20 27.73 7.06
CA ALA A 449 5.65 27.92 7.09
C ALA A 449 6.21 27.96 5.66
N PRO A 450 7.20 28.81 5.34
CA PRO A 450 7.77 28.86 3.99
C PRO A 450 8.32 27.51 3.56
N LEU A 451 8.27 27.21 2.26
CA LEU A 451 8.99 26.06 1.71
C LEU A 451 10.48 26.23 1.96
N GLN A 452 11.10 25.15 2.36
CA GLN A 452 12.50 25.12 2.69
C GLN A 452 13.24 24.13 1.80
N GLY A 453 14.51 24.43 1.52
CA GLY A 453 15.45 23.44 0.98
C GLY A 453 15.70 22.31 1.98
N GLY A 454 16.44 21.27 1.59
CA GLY A 454 16.66 20.09 2.43
C GLY A 454 15.93 18.84 1.97
N THR A 455 15.32 18.84 0.78
CA THR A 455 14.87 17.59 0.13
C THR A 455 16.02 16.63 -0.12
N GLU A 456 17.27 17.10 -0.09
CA GLU A 456 18.47 16.26 -0.11
C GLU A 456 18.57 15.32 1.10
N LEU A 457 17.95 15.66 2.24
CA LEU A 457 17.87 14.78 3.40
C LEU A 457 17.00 13.56 3.10
N LEU A 458 16.01 13.69 2.21
CA LEU A 458 15.14 12.59 1.79
C LEU A 458 15.88 11.59 0.91
N LEU A 459 17.00 11.97 0.27
CA LEU A 459 17.84 11.04 -0.50
C LEU A 459 18.45 9.95 0.37
N ALA A 460 18.75 10.26 1.65
CA ALA A 460 19.22 9.26 2.60
C ALA A 460 18.17 8.17 2.86
N LEU A 461 16.88 8.51 2.65
CA LEU A 461 15.75 7.61 2.72
C LEU A 461 15.37 7.02 1.35
N GLY A 462 16.14 7.30 0.29
CA GLY A 462 15.87 6.84 -1.08
C GLY A 462 14.72 7.55 -1.79
N ILE A 463 14.26 8.68 -1.25
CA ILE A 463 13.18 9.48 -1.84
C ILE A 463 13.79 10.61 -2.68
N TYR A 464 13.40 10.67 -3.95
CA TYR A 464 13.88 11.67 -4.90
C TYR A 464 12.87 12.82 -5.01
N PRO A 465 13.30 14.09 -5.08
CA PRO A 465 12.39 15.22 -5.31
C PRO A 465 11.44 15.07 -6.51
N ALA A 466 11.88 14.36 -7.55
CA ALA A 466 11.05 13.99 -8.69
C ALA A 466 11.58 12.71 -9.31
N TYR A 467 10.70 11.86 -9.82
CA TYR A 467 11.09 10.65 -10.52
C TYR A 467 10.04 10.24 -11.56
N ASP A 468 10.45 10.11 -12.82
CA ASP A 468 9.70 9.49 -13.90
C ASP A 468 10.31 8.13 -14.24
N PHE A 469 9.49 7.11 -14.50
CA PHE A 469 9.97 5.77 -14.82
C PHE A 469 8.94 4.91 -15.55
N THR A 470 9.42 3.85 -16.21
CA THR A 470 8.59 2.70 -16.61
C THR A 470 8.99 1.47 -15.81
N LEU A 471 8.02 0.81 -15.19
CA LEU A 471 8.19 -0.36 -14.33
C LEU A 471 7.62 -1.63 -14.98
N ASP A 472 8.43 -2.67 -14.99
CA ASP A 472 8.09 -4.05 -15.32
C ASP A 472 8.56 -4.96 -14.18
N GLY A 473 7.94 -6.13 -14.00
CA GLY A 473 8.41 -7.16 -13.06
C GLY A 473 7.32 -7.69 -12.13
N HIS A 474 7.70 -8.12 -10.93
CA HIS A 474 6.75 -8.62 -9.94
C HIS A 474 7.28 -8.55 -8.50
N MET A 475 6.34 -8.60 -7.57
CA MET A 475 6.52 -8.94 -6.16
C MET A 475 5.63 -10.14 -5.84
N THR A 476 6.10 -11.07 -5.01
CA THR A 476 5.30 -12.19 -4.49
C THR A 476 5.39 -12.20 -2.98
N LEU A 477 4.21 -12.13 -2.36
CA LEU A 477 3.99 -12.12 -0.93
C LEU A 477 3.61 -13.53 -0.48
N GLY A 478 4.52 -14.25 0.16
CA GLY A 478 4.31 -15.56 0.77
C GLY A 478 3.96 -15.46 2.25
N ALA A 479 3.19 -16.42 2.75
CA ALA A 479 2.85 -16.50 4.17
C ALA A 479 4.02 -17.07 4.99
N GLY A 480 4.23 -16.52 6.19
CA GLY A 480 5.31 -16.87 7.11
C GLY A 480 6.49 -15.91 7.01
N GLY A 481 7.08 -15.56 8.16
CA GLY A 481 8.25 -14.71 8.30
C GLY A 481 9.51 -15.49 8.69
N ALA A 482 10.45 -14.85 9.41
CA ALA A 482 11.71 -15.49 9.81
C ALA A 482 11.47 -16.70 10.72
N SER A 483 10.40 -16.64 11.50
CA SER A 483 9.82 -17.74 12.26
C SER A 483 8.31 -17.49 12.38
N GLY A 484 7.49 -18.54 12.38
CA GLY A 484 6.07 -18.38 12.70
C GLY A 484 5.24 -17.71 11.60
N GLU A 485 4.38 -16.77 12.01
CA GLU A 485 3.60 -15.92 11.12
C GLU A 485 4.47 -14.84 10.47
N GLY A 486 3.87 -13.86 9.78
CA GLY A 486 4.61 -12.82 9.08
C GLY A 486 4.63 -12.99 7.56
N LEU A 487 5.51 -12.24 6.89
CA LEU A 487 5.50 -12.13 5.43
C LEU A 487 6.85 -12.52 4.84
N THR A 488 6.83 -13.35 3.80
CA THR A 488 7.98 -13.61 2.93
C THR A 488 7.82 -12.87 1.61
N ILE A 489 8.88 -12.26 1.10
CA ILE A 489 8.88 -11.43 -0.11
C ILE A 489 9.93 -11.98 -1.08
N ASN A 490 9.47 -12.25 -2.30
CA ASN A 490 10.31 -12.53 -3.46
C ASN A 490 9.98 -11.52 -4.55
N SER A 491 11.00 -10.91 -5.17
CA SER A 491 10.77 -9.80 -6.10
C SER A 491 11.81 -9.77 -7.21
N ASP A 492 11.34 -9.45 -8.41
CA ASP A 492 12.15 -9.13 -9.59
C ASP A 492 11.59 -7.85 -10.21
N ILE A 493 12.36 -6.77 -10.15
CA ILE A 493 11.95 -5.43 -10.59
C ILE A 493 12.87 -4.95 -11.70
N HIS A 494 12.27 -4.48 -12.78
CA HIS A 494 12.95 -3.84 -13.89
C HIS A 494 12.39 -2.44 -14.10
N ILE A 495 13.23 -1.43 -13.96
CA ILE A 495 12.91 -0.04 -14.27
C ILE A 495 13.72 0.39 -15.48
N ARG A 496 13.05 1.05 -16.42
CA ARG A 496 13.65 1.65 -17.62
C ARG A 496 13.14 3.06 -17.82
N ASP A 497 13.82 3.78 -18.72
CA ASP A 497 13.52 5.17 -19.08
C ASP A 497 13.46 6.09 -17.84
N GLY A 498 14.22 5.75 -16.80
CA GLY A 498 14.18 6.42 -15.52
C GLY A 498 14.83 7.80 -15.55
N ARG A 499 14.17 8.78 -14.94
CA ARG A 499 14.68 10.14 -14.73
C ARG A 499 14.39 10.58 -13.29
N ALA A 500 15.41 10.60 -12.44
CA ALA A 500 15.29 11.00 -11.04
C ALA A 500 16.03 12.31 -10.77
N ALA A 501 15.38 13.27 -10.13
CA ALA A 501 16.05 14.43 -9.56
C ALA A 501 16.72 14.03 -8.24
N VAL A 502 18.02 14.25 -8.12
CA VAL A 502 18.74 14.13 -6.85
C VAL A 502 18.60 15.41 -6.05
N ILE A 503 18.71 16.54 -6.75
CA ILE A 503 18.49 17.87 -6.18
C ILE A 503 17.60 18.60 -7.17
N ALA A 504 16.51 19.19 -6.71
CA ALA A 504 15.62 19.99 -7.55
C ALA A 504 15.06 21.17 -6.76
N ALA A 505 15.00 22.32 -7.44
CA ALA A 505 14.20 23.45 -6.99
C ALA A 505 12.70 23.07 -6.95
N PRO A 506 11.88 23.80 -6.15
CA PRO A 506 10.43 23.67 -6.17
C PRO A 506 9.88 23.76 -7.59
N TYR A 507 8.84 22.98 -7.90
CA TYR A 507 8.18 23.09 -9.20
C TYR A 507 7.16 24.23 -9.21
N ASP A 508 6.68 24.72 -8.06
CA ASP A 508 5.79 25.88 -7.97
C ASP A 508 6.14 26.75 -6.75
N GLU A 509 6.66 27.96 -7.00
CA GLU A 509 6.99 28.94 -5.95
C GLU A 509 5.84 29.92 -5.66
N GLY A 510 4.60 29.59 -6.06
CA GLY A 510 3.43 30.45 -5.93
C GLY A 510 3.16 31.36 -7.15
N ASN A 511 3.96 31.22 -8.21
CA ASN A 511 3.76 31.91 -9.50
C ASN A 511 3.33 30.94 -10.62
N GLY A 512 2.93 29.72 -10.26
CA GLY A 512 2.56 28.64 -11.16
C GLY A 512 3.74 27.74 -11.52
N GLU A 513 3.42 26.56 -12.03
CA GLU A 513 4.39 25.49 -12.27
C GLU A 513 5.52 25.87 -13.24
N GLN A 514 6.75 25.50 -12.89
CA GLN A 514 7.98 25.70 -13.65
C GLN A 514 8.76 24.38 -13.81
N PRO A 515 9.58 24.23 -14.88
CA PRO A 515 10.50 23.10 -14.98
C PRO A 515 11.53 23.11 -13.85
N GLN A 516 11.61 22.00 -13.11
CA GLN A 516 12.55 21.85 -12.00
C GLN A 516 14.00 21.82 -12.48
N LYS A 517 14.86 22.61 -11.82
CA LYS A 517 16.29 22.67 -12.09
C LYS A 517 17.10 22.10 -10.93
N GLY A 518 18.20 21.41 -11.24
CA GLY A 518 19.15 20.89 -10.27
C GLY A 518 20.02 19.76 -10.83
N LEU A 519 20.25 18.72 -10.04
CA LEU A 519 21.06 17.55 -10.38
C LEU A 519 20.16 16.36 -10.69
N TRP A 520 20.31 15.75 -11.85
CA TRP A 520 19.42 14.70 -12.36
C TRP A 520 20.18 13.44 -12.76
N LEU A 521 19.58 12.27 -12.51
CA LEU A 521 19.99 10.98 -13.06
C LEU A 521 19.03 10.68 -14.21
N THR A 522 19.54 10.44 -15.40
CA THR A 522 18.74 10.25 -16.63
C THR A 522 19.23 9.07 -17.43
N ASP A 523 18.35 8.57 -18.30
CA ASP A 523 18.56 7.33 -19.06
C ASP A 523 18.90 6.18 -18.10
N MET A 524 18.16 6.15 -16.98
CA MET A 524 18.39 5.20 -15.91
C MET A 524 17.68 3.88 -16.19
N THR A 525 18.42 2.80 -15.99
CA THR A 525 17.90 1.43 -15.93
C THR A 525 18.23 0.86 -14.56
N TYR A 526 17.30 0.12 -13.97
CA TYR A 526 17.50 -0.56 -12.69
C TYR A 526 16.92 -1.97 -12.75
N ASP A 527 17.77 -2.96 -12.49
CA ASP A 527 17.39 -4.35 -12.32
C ASP A 527 17.60 -4.71 -10.85
N GLY A 528 16.57 -5.20 -10.16
CA GLY A 528 16.64 -5.54 -8.74
C GLY A 528 15.98 -6.87 -8.45
N HIS A 529 16.63 -7.67 -7.62
CA HIS A 529 16.19 -9.02 -7.25
C HIS A 529 16.30 -9.21 -5.75
N VAL A 530 15.24 -9.72 -5.14
CA VAL A 530 15.16 -10.05 -3.72
C VAL A 530 14.64 -11.48 -3.58
N ARG A 531 15.29 -12.28 -2.74
CA ARG A 531 14.92 -13.65 -2.44
C ARG A 531 14.75 -13.86 -0.95
N ASN A 532 13.64 -14.48 -0.59
CA ASN A 532 13.29 -14.87 0.77
C ASN A 532 13.56 -13.76 1.79
N MET A 533 13.10 -12.54 1.48
CA MET A 533 13.10 -11.47 2.46
C MET A 533 11.91 -11.71 3.40
N THR A 534 12.13 -11.75 4.71
CA THR A 534 11.06 -11.84 5.69
C THR A 534 10.79 -10.48 6.31
N LEU A 535 9.54 -10.28 6.73
CA LEU A 535 9.07 -9.12 7.48
C LEU A 535 8.28 -9.64 8.69
N ASP A 536 8.72 -9.25 9.88
CA ASP A 536 8.21 -9.72 11.16
C ASP A 536 7.99 -8.55 12.12
N VAL A 537 6.91 -8.57 12.91
CA VAL A 537 6.75 -7.65 14.05
C VAL A 537 7.29 -8.32 15.32
N THR A 538 8.19 -7.61 16.00
CA THR A 538 8.88 -8.08 17.21
C THR A 538 8.54 -7.21 18.41
N ASP A 539 9.07 -7.56 19.58
CA ASP A 539 8.98 -6.74 20.80
C ASP A 539 9.80 -5.44 20.73
N GLU A 540 10.79 -5.38 19.85
CA GLU A 540 11.60 -4.17 19.61
C GLU A 540 11.03 -3.28 18.50
N GLY A 541 10.46 -3.86 17.45
CA GLY A 541 10.03 -3.12 16.26
C GLY A 541 9.78 -4.01 15.05
N LEU A 542 9.90 -3.46 13.86
CA LEU A 542 9.71 -4.15 12.59
C LEU A 542 11.05 -4.72 12.10
N ALA A 543 11.15 -6.04 12.07
CA ALA A 543 12.35 -6.75 11.65
C ALA A 543 12.23 -7.20 10.18
N LEU A 544 13.31 -6.98 9.43
CA LEU A 544 13.47 -7.46 8.07
C LEU A 544 14.74 -8.30 7.97
N ALA A 545 14.64 -9.49 7.40
CA ALA A 545 15.80 -10.34 7.13
C ALA A 545 15.80 -10.73 5.66
N THR A 546 16.87 -10.43 4.92
CA THR A 546 17.00 -10.76 3.50
C THR A 546 18.02 -11.86 3.31
N GLU A 547 17.57 -13.03 2.83
CA GLU A 547 18.50 -14.13 2.53
C GLU A 547 19.46 -13.75 1.41
N GLU A 548 18.94 -13.25 0.29
CA GLU A 548 19.77 -12.83 -0.84
C GLU A 548 19.13 -11.66 -1.60
N SER A 549 19.94 -10.67 -1.97
CA SER A 549 19.52 -9.62 -2.91
C SER A 549 20.65 -9.17 -3.82
N TRP A 550 20.32 -8.84 -5.06
CA TRP A 550 21.26 -8.21 -5.98
C TRP A 550 20.58 -7.20 -6.87
N SER A 551 21.30 -6.16 -7.27
CA SER A 551 20.78 -5.16 -8.18
C SER A 551 21.86 -4.51 -9.04
N THR A 552 21.43 -3.95 -10.16
CA THR A 552 22.24 -3.14 -11.06
C THR A 552 21.48 -1.87 -11.39
N MET A 553 21.99 -0.73 -10.94
CA MET A 553 21.56 0.60 -11.38
C MET A 553 22.54 1.12 -12.42
N ASN A 554 22.06 1.47 -13.60
CA ASN A 554 22.88 2.02 -14.68
C ASN A 554 22.28 3.33 -15.17
N ILE A 555 22.93 4.44 -14.82
CA ILE A 555 22.54 5.80 -15.10
C ILE A 555 23.33 6.27 -16.32
N GLY A 556 22.65 6.45 -17.45
CA GLY A 556 23.29 6.89 -18.69
C GLY A 556 23.91 8.28 -18.59
N ASN A 557 23.27 9.21 -17.85
CA ASN A 557 23.74 10.59 -17.72
C ASN A 557 23.41 11.18 -16.35
N VAL A 558 24.44 11.63 -15.62
CA VAL A 558 24.30 12.52 -14.46
C VAL A 558 24.32 13.96 -14.97
N ARG A 559 23.21 14.69 -14.88
CA ARG A 559 23.03 16.01 -15.51
C ARG A 559 22.93 17.15 -14.51
N ILE A 560 23.49 18.30 -14.87
CA ILE A 560 23.29 19.58 -14.17
C ILE A 560 22.39 20.46 -15.04
N GLY A 561 21.41 21.12 -14.41
CA GLY A 561 20.44 21.97 -15.11
C GLY A 561 19.06 21.34 -14.99
N ASN A 562 18.61 20.57 -15.97
CA ASN A 562 17.35 19.82 -15.90
C ASN A 562 17.54 18.38 -16.41
N GLY A 563 16.50 17.56 -16.26
CA GLY A 563 16.52 16.15 -16.67
C GLY A 563 16.39 15.88 -18.18
N ILE A 564 16.24 16.90 -19.03
CA ILE A 564 16.00 16.74 -20.47
C ILE A 564 17.24 17.16 -21.28
N ASP A 565 17.68 18.42 -21.16
CA ASP A 565 18.73 19.02 -21.97
C ASP A 565 19.94 19.50 -21.15
N GLY A 566 19.98 19.20 -19.84
CA GLY A 566 21.10 19.53 -18.97
C GLY A 566 22.43 18.88 -19.38
N GLU A 567 23.55 19.55 -19.10
CA GLU A 567 24.90 19.06 -19.40
C GLU A 567 25.26 17.83 -18.55
N SER A 568 25.95 16.85 -19.13
CA SER A 568 26.26 15.59 -18.44
C SER A 568 27.68 15.56 -17.84
N LEU A 569 27.77 15.14 -16.57
CA LEU A 569 29.01 14.77 -15.87
C LEU A 569 29.51 13.37 -16.22
N GLY A 570 28.79 12.63 -17.05
CA GLY A 570 29.09 11.25 -17.42
C GLY A 570 28.06 10.24 -16.93
N ARG A 571 28.45 8.97 -17.00
CA ARG A 571 27.62 7.79 -16.69
C ARG A 571 28.07 7.18 -15.37
N LEU A 572 27.11 6.69 -14.60
CA LEU A 572 27.33 5.99 -13.33
C LEU A 572 26.68 4.59 -13.41
N LYS A 573 27.40 3.53 -13.06
CA LYS A 573 26.84 2.19 -12.87
C LYS A 573 27.18 1.69 -11.48
N ILE A 574 26.16 1.28 -10.74
CA ILE A 574 26.25 0.75 -9.37
C ILE A 574 25.69 -0.67 -9.40
N GLN A 575 26.44 -1.63 -8.87
CA GLN A 575 25.97 -2.99 -8.64
C GLN A 575 26.08 -3.29 -7.16
N ARG A 576 25.06 -3.96 -6.61
CA ARG A 576 24.98 -4.36 -5.20
C ARG A 576 24.65 -5.86 -5.13
N PHE A 577 25.28 -6.56 -4.21
CA PHE A 577 25.03 -7.97 -3.94
C PHE A 577 25.23 -8.27 -2.45
N GLU A 578 24.17 -8.78 -1.83
CA GLU A 578 24.10 -9.03 -0.40
C GLU A 578 23.50 -10.39 -0.08
N GLN A 579 23.96 -10.97 1.02
CA GLN A 579 23.46 -12.24 1.54
C GLN A 579 23.35 -12.18 3.07
N GLY A 580 22.17 -12.43 3.62
CA GLY A 580 21.93 -12.42 5.06
C GLY A 580 21.92 -11.03 5.71
N SER A 581 21.61 -9.98 4.95
CA SER A 581 21.43 -8.62 5.49
C SER A 581 20.16 -8.54 6.33
N THR A 582 20.19 -7.73 7.40
CA THR A 582 19.02 -7.53 8.29
C THR A 582 18.80 -6.05 8.58
N THR A 583 17.56 -5.66 8.82
CA THR A 583 17.18 -4.31 9.24
C THR A 583 16.17 -4.39 10.37
N LEU A 584 16.31 -3.56 11.40
CA LEU A 584 15.32 -3.37 12.46
C LEU A 584 14.90 -1.90 12.48
N ILE A 585 13.59 -1.65 12.33
CA ILE A 585 13.01 -0.31 12.41
C ILE A 585 12.25 -0.24 13.73
N LYS A 586 12.66 0.67 14.63
CA LYS A 586 12.08 0.79 15.97
C LYS A 586 11.86 2.24 16.40
N PRO A 587 10.86 2.47 17.27
CA PRO A 587 10.58 3.78 17.84
C PRO A 587 11.68 4.20 18.84
N GLY A 588 11.84 5.51 19.04
CA GLY A 588 12.72 6.08 20.08
C GLY A 588 13.80 7.04 19.58
N GLY A 589 13.82 7.34 18.29
CA GLY A 589 14.48 8.55 17.80
C GLY A 589 16.00 8.66 17.99
N ALA A 590 16.55 9.85 17.73
CA ALA A 590 17.97 10.19 17.90
C ALA A 590 18.38 10.40 19.36
N GLY A 591 17.40 10.66 20.24
CA GLY A 591 17.55 10.70 21.69
C GLY A 591 18.49 11.79 22.18
N ASN A 592 18.78 11.78 23.48
CA ASN A 592 19.56 12.85 24.11
C ASN A 592 21.04 12.84 23.67
N VAL A 593 21.58 14.02 23.32
CA VAL A 593 22.97 14.16 22.86
C VAL A 593 23.69 15.34 23.51
N CYS A 594 24.96 15.13 23.84
CA CYS A 594 25.88 16.21 24.18
C CYS A 594 26.57 16.75 22.91
N VAL A 595 26.21 17.96 22.49
CA VAL A 595 26.80 18.63 21.34
C VAL A 595 27.99 19.48 21.77
N GLY A 596 29.14 19.33 21.10
CA GLY A 596 30.34 20.12 21.38
C GLY A 596 31.05 19.76 22.69
N GLY A 597 30.66 18.68 23.35
CA GLY A 597 31.29 18.16 24.57
C GLY A 597 31.18 16.64 24.68
N ALA A 598 31.39 16.11 25.89
CA ALA A 598 31.26 14.71 26.25
C ALA A 598 30.51 14.55 27.57
N GLY A 599 29.58 13.59 27.64
CA GLY A 599 28.86 13.28 28.86
C GLY A 599 27.56 12.55 28.57
N ALA A 600 27.13 11.69 29.50
CA ALA A 600 25.86 10.96 29.42
C ALA A 600 24.71 11.66 30.18
N SER A 601 24.96 12.86 30.69
CA SER A 601 23.98 13.69 31.39
C SER A 601 24.18 15.15 31.03
N ALA A 602 23.14 15.97 31.22
CA ALA A 602 23.22 17.41 31.02
C ALA A 602 24.38 18.05 31.81
N SER A 603 24.56 17.65 33.07
CA SER A 603 25.63 18.15 33.93
C SER A 603 27.03 17.78 33.44
N ALA A 604 27.25 16.53 33.01
CA ALA A 604 28.53 16.09 32.47
C ALA A 604 28.85 16.78 31.14
N CYS A 605 27.83 16.92 30.29
CA CYS A 605 27.94 17.63 29.03
C CYS A 605 28.37 19.08 29.23
N SER A 606 27.67 19.82 30.09
CA SER A 606 28.03 21.21 30.41
C SER A 606 29.40 21.33 31.05
N ALA A 607 29.79 20.39 31.93
CA ALA A 607 31.12 20.38 32.53
C ALA A 607 32.26 20.18 31.50
N SER A 608 31.97 19.49 30.40
CA SER A 608 32.90 19.30 29.28
C SER A 608 32.91 20.46 28.26
N GLY A 609 32.08 21.49 28.48
CA GLY A 609 31.91 22.60 27.53
C GLY A 609 30.89 22.34 26.42
N GLY A 610 30.13 21.24 26.49
CA GLY A 610 29.06 20.92 25.54
C GLY A 610 27.68 21.43 25.97
N GLU A 611 26.74 21.40 25.02
CA GLU A 611 25.32 21.68 25.22
C GLU A 611 24.52 20.37 25.16
N TRP A 612 23.61 20.19 26.11
CA TRP A 612 22.77 19.01 26.16
C TRP A 612 21.47 19.26 25.40
N GLU A 613 21.22 18.46 24.37
CA GLU A 613 19.99 18.46 23.60
C GLU A 613 19.10 17.31 24.07
N MET A 614 17.89 17.65 24.52
CA MET A 614 16.87 16.66 24.88
C MET A 614 15.90 16.50 23.72
N ARG A 615 16.12 15.47 22.90
CA ARG A 615 15.43 15.34 21.60
C ARG A 615 14.09 14.61 21.66
N GLY A 616 13.70 14.13 22.84
CA GLY A 616 12.41 13.48 23.07
C GLY A 616 12.51 11.96 23.13
N ASP A 617 11.35 11.31 23.19
CA ASP A 617 11.19 9.86 23.36
C ASP A 617 10.52 9.19 22.13
N GLU A 618 9.95 9.98 21.21
CA GLU A 618 9.43 9.52 19.92
C GLU A 618 10.52 9.57 18.84
N GLY A 619 10.15 9.41 17.56
CA GLY A 619 11.10 9.37 16.44
C GLY A 619 11.45 7.96 15.97
N VAL A 620 12.26 7.90 14.91
CA VAL A 620 12.58 6.63 14.21
C VAL A 620 14.06 6.28 14.39
N THR A 621 14.33 5.05 14.79
CA THR A 621 15.66 4.42 14.72
C THR A 621 15.64 3.23 13.78
N ILE A 622 16.62 3.17 12.89
CA ILE A 622 16.83 2.10 11.91
C ILE A 622 18.23 1.51 12.15
N GLU A 623 18.26 0.26 12.56
CA GLU A 623 19.49 -0.52 12.71
C GLU A 623 19.65 -1.43 11.50
N MET A 624 20.70 -1.22 10.72
CA MET A 624 20.97 -1.97 9.49
C MET A 624 22.23 -2.78 9.63
N LYS A 625 22.17 -4.02 9.18
CA LYS A 625 23.31 -4.90 8.96
C LYS A 625 23.34 -5.27 7.48
N ASN A 626 24.24 -4.64 6.74
CA ASN A 626 24.44 -4.92 5.32
C ASN A 626 25.65 -5.84 5.15
N ILE A 627 25.43 -7.08 4.70
CA ILE A 627 26.50 -8.03 4.40
C ILE A 627 26.79 -7.96 2.90
N LEU A 628 27.88 -7.30 2.53
CA LEU A 628 28.31 -7.24 1.13
C LEU A 628 29.03 -8.55 0.78
N ALA A 629 28.39 -9.38 -0.05
CA ALA A 629 28.91 -10.69 -0.41
C ALA A 629 30.01 -10.61 -1.49
N ARG A 630 30.91 -11.60 -1.50
CA ARG A 630 31.91 -11.75 -2.57
C ARG A 630 31.22 -11.99 -3.90
N ALA A 631 31.78 -11.45 -4.99
CA ALA A 631 31.21 -11.63 -6.31
C ALA A 631 31.08 -13.12 -6.69
N GLN A 632 29.91 -13.51 -7.20
CA GLN A 632 29.63 -14.86 -7.70
C GLN A 632 29.49 -14.89 -9.23
N SER A 633 29.08 -13.76 -9.83
CA SER A 633 28.91 -13.62 -11.28
C SER A 633 29.10 -12.15 -11.71
N SER A 634 28.90 -11.86 -13.00
CA SER A 634 28.88 -10.48 -13.50
C SER A 634 27.69 -9.66 -13.00
N GLU A 635 26.62 -10.33 -12.56
CA GLU A 635 25.38 -9.71 -12.06
C GLU A 635 25.36 -9.66 -10.53
N LYS A 636 25.80 -10.74 -9.88
CA LYS A 636 25.91 -10.86 -8.42
C LYS A 636 27.29 -10.40 -7.95
N ARG A 637 27.47 -9.08 -7.86
CA ARG A 637 28.70 -8.43 -7.38
C ARG A 637 28.42 -7.03 -6.86
N ASN A 638 29.32 -6.53 -6.01
CA ASN A 638 29.34 -5.12 -5.65
C ASN A 638 30.41 -4.40 -6.47
N SER A 639 30.01 -3.38 -7.24
CA SER A 639 30.93 -2.59 -8.06
C SER A 639 30.40 -1.19 -8.33
N LEU A 640 31.30 -0.23 -8.45
CA LEU A 640 31.02 1.15 -8.82
C LEU A 640 31.81 1.52 -10.08
N LEU A 641 31.14 2.02 -11.10
CA LEU A 641 31.77 2.51 -12.34
C LEU A 641 31.33 3.95 -12.60
N TRP A 642 32.31 4.83 -12.81
CA TRP A 642 32.10 6.17 -13.37
C TRP A 642 32.78 6.25 -14.74
N GLU A 643 32.02 6.59 -15.77
CA GLU A 643 32.52 6.82 -17.13
C GLU A 643 32.36 8.28 -17.59
N THR A 644 33.43 8.89 -18.12
CA THR A 644 33.44 10.25 -18.68
C THR A 644 34.07 10.29 -20.07
N ASN A 645 33.98 11.43 -20.77
CA ASN A 645 34.57 11.64 -22.10
C ASN A 645 34.12 10.60 -23.16
N ARG A 646 32.83 10.25 -23.14
CA ARG A 646 32.24 9.32 -24.12
C ARG A 646 32.16 9.96 -25.49
N THR A 647 32.36 9.16 -26.54
CA THR A 647 32.03 9.57 -27.91
C THR A 647 30.52 9.64 -28.09
N VAL A 648 30.05 10.49 -28.99
CA VAL A 648 28.63 10.54 -29.39
C VAL A 648 28.40 9.79 -30.69
N ASP A 649 27.22 9.21 -30.85
CA ASP A 649 26.77 8.58 -32.10
C ASP A 649 26.28 9.62 -33.13
N GLY A 650 25.75 9.14 -34.27
CA GLY A 650 25.23 10.00 -35.35
C GLY A 650 24.00 10.83 -34.97
N GLN A 651 23.40 10.57 -33.81
CA GLN A 651 22.24 11.22 -33.24
C GLN A 651 22.62 12.12 -32.04
N GLY A 652 23.91 12.26 -31.76
CA GLY A 652 24.43 13.06 -30.65
C GLY A 652 24.30 12.37 -29.28
N GLN A 653 23.95 11.08 -29.22
CA GLN A 653 23.81 10.35 -27.97
C GLN A 653 25.13 9.74 -27.54
N ALA A 654 25.44 9.82 -26.24
CA ALA A 654 26.69 9.31 -25.71
C ALA A 654 26.75 7.77 -25.76
N VAL A 655 27.82 7.23 -26.33
CA VAL A 655 28.03 5.79 -26.49
C VAL A 655 28.69 5.20 -25.24
N ASN A 656 27.98 4.31 -24.55
CA ASN A 656 28.48 3.61 -23.36
C ASN A 656 29.72 2.75 -23.66
N GLY A 657 30.71 2.77 -22.77
CA GLY A 657 31.98 2.05 -22.91
C GLY A 657 33.02 2.72 -23.80
N SER A 658 32.70 3.85 -24.44
CA SER A 658 33.64 4.57 -25.31
C SER A 658 34.54 5.57 -24.57
N GLY A 659 34.22 5.87 -23.32
CA GLY A 659 34.91 6.86 -22.51
C GLY A 659 35.99 6.29 -21.59
N THR A 660 36.59 7.18 -20.81
CA THR A 660 37.50 6.82 -19.71
C THR A 660 36.67 6.38 -18.51
N ARG A 661 37.03 5.26 -17.88
CA ARG A 661 36.29 4.68 -16.76
C ARG A 661 37.14 4.55 -15.51
N LEU A 662 36.58 4.89 -14.37
CA LEU A 662 37.03 4.48 -13.04
C LEU A 662 36.13 3.35 -12.58
N VAL A 663 36.71 2.19 -12.25
CA VAL A 663 35.96 1.02 -11.78
C VAL A 663 36.50 0.58 -10.43
N LEU A 664 35.67 0.60 -9.40
CA LEU A 664 35.92 -0.04 -8.12
C LEU A 664 35.14 -1.35 -8.13
N ASP A 665 35.84 -2.47 -7.96
CA ASP A 665 35.28 -3.77 -8.25
C ASP A 665 35.43 -4.79 -7.12
N ASN A 666 34.47 -5.70 -7.05
CA ASN A 666 34.33 -6.76 -6.06
C ASN A 666 34.51 -6.21 -4.63
N ILE A 667 33.61 -5.31 -4.25
CA ILE A 667 33.55 -4.74 -2.90
C ILE A 667 32.85 -5.75 -1.98
N TYR A 668 33.45 -6.13 -0.85
CA TYR A 668 32.81 -7.07 0.08
C TYR A 668 33.25 -6.83 1.52
N THR A 669 32.45 -7.30 2.47
CA THR A 669 32.77 -7.25 3.92
C THR A 669 33.37 -8.57 4.39
N SER A 670 34.11 -8.52 5.50
CA SER A 670 34.56 -9.72 6.23
C SER A 670 34.71 -9.41 7.72
N ASP A 671 34.89 -10.46 8.52
CA ASP A 671 35.22 -10.40 9.93
C ASP A 671 36.74 -10.32 10.19
N GLY A 672 37.56 -10.29 9.13
CA GLY A 672 39.02 -10.19 9.18
C GLY A 672 39.74 -11.52 9.47
N GLY A 673 39.03 -12.65 9.39
CA GLY A 673 39.60 -13.99 9.49
C GLY A 673 38.58 -15.11 9.31
N ASP A 674 39.10 -16.30 9.04
CA ASP A 674 38.40 -17.58 9.02
C ASP A 674 38.42 -18.17 10.45
N PHE A 675 37.31 -18.04 11.19
CA PHE A 675 37.20 -18.52 12.57
C PHE A 675 36.56 -19.91 12.69
N ASP A 676 35.92 -20.42 11.63
CA ASP A 676 35.32 -21.76 11.59
C ASP A 676 36.20 -22.83 10.92
N GLY A 677 37.26 -22.40 10.22
CA GLY A 677 38.29 -23.22 9.59
C GLY A 677 37.95 -23.74 8.20
N ASP A 678 36.97 -23.14 7.50
CA ASP A 678 36.53 -23.58 6.17
C ASP A 678 37.40 -23.06 5.00
N GLY A 679 38.36 -22.16 5.29
CA GLY A 679 39.26 -21.54 4.33
C GLY A 679 38.75 -20.24 3.71
N ILE A 680 37.63 -19.69 4.20
CA ILE A 680 37.01 -18.44 3.77
C ILE A 680 36.88 -17.52 5.00
N ASP A 681 37.19 -16.23 4.85
CA ASP A 681 36.96 -15.30 5.96
C ASP A 681 35.45 -15.24 6.29
N ASP A 682 35.14 -15.35 7.58
CA ASP A 682 33.77 -15.20 8.07
C ASP A 682 33.21 -13.83 7.71
N ASN A 683 31.89 -13.74 7.52
CA ASN A 683 31.22 -12.48 7.20
C ASN A 683 29.90 -12.35 7.97
N THR A 684 29.97 -12.49 9.29
CA THR A 684 28.80 -12.43 10.17
C THR A 684 28.49 -11.03 10.66
N TYR A 685 29.46 -10.10 10.65
CA TYR A 685 29.27 -8.74 11.18
C TYR A 685 28.72 -7.75 10.14
N GLY A 686 29.26 -7.76 8.91
CA GLY A 686 28.87 -6.82 7.84
C GLY A 686 29.15 -5.35 8.15
N ILE A 687 28.47 -4.45 7.42
CA ILE A 687 28.38 -3.02 7.75
C ILE A 687 27.17 -2.84 8.67
N GLN A 688 27.43 -2.43 9.90
CA GLN A 688 26.41 -2.09 10.87
C GLN A 688 26.20 -0.59 10.86
N THR A 689 24.98 -0.13 10.62
CA THR A 689 24.61 1.29 10.63
C THR A 689 23.40 1.49 11.51
N ASP A 690 23.58 2.22 12.61
CA ASP A 690 22.48 2.69 13.44
C ASP A 690 22.17 4.13 13.00
N LEU A 691 20.99 4.35 12.44
CA LEU A 691 20.51 5.65 11.98
C LEU A 691 19.27 6.04 12.78
N SER A 692 19.31 7.20 13.42
CA SER A 692 18.21 7.72 14.20
C SER A 692 17.85 9.13 13.77
N VAL A 693 16.55 9.42 13.66
CA VAL A 693 16.01 10.66 13.12
C VAL A 693 14.90 11.20 14.03
N ASP A 694 15.06 12.47 14.42
CA ASP A 694 14.07 13.28 15.15
C ASP A 694 13.82 14.62 14.44
N VAL A 695 12.71 15.25 14.77
CA VAL A 695 12.34 16.63 14.51
C VAL A 695 12.47 17.43 15.80
N TYR A 696 13.55 18.18 15.94
CA TYR A 696 13.92 18.82 17.20
C TYR A 696 14.02 20.35 17.11
N GLN A 697 13.91 21.02 18.25
CA GLN A 697 14.15 22.45 18.45
C GLN A 697 15.65 22.78 18.39
N THR A 698 16.11 23.22 17.22
CA THR A 698 17.54 23.35 16.88
C THR A 698 18.14 24.71 17.23
N ARG A 699 19.36 24.71 17.77
CA ARG A 699 20.09 25.95 18.05
C ARG A 699 20.67 26.55 16.76
N VAL A 700 20.16 27.71 16.37
CA VAL A 700 20.69 28.49 15.24
C VAL A 700 21.27 29.80 15.73
N VAL A 701 22.55 30.06 15.42
CA VAL A 701 23.24 31.30 15.82
C VAL A 701 23.48 32.23 14.64
N LYS A 702 23.40 33.53 14.90
CA LYS A 702 23.75 34.56 13.93
C LYS A 702 25.25 34.51 13.63
N LYS A 703 25.61 34.50 12.35
CA LYS A 703 27.02 34.40 11.91
C LYS A 703 27.77 35.72 11.94
N GLU A 704 27.07 36.84 11.75
CA GLU A 704 27.65 38.18 11.61
C GLU A 704 26.83 39.22 12.39
N ASN A 705 27.46 40.35 12.76
CA ASN A 705 26.76 41.47 13.39
C ASN A 705 25.93 42.23 12.33
N GLY A 706 24.80 42.81 12.74
CA GLY A 706 23.98 43.69 11.90
C GLY A 706 22.68 43.04 11.43
N VAL A 707 22.10 43.55 10.34
CA VAL A 707 20.88 43.01 9.74
C VAL A 707 21.19 41.79 8.89
N ASP A 708 20.32 40.78 8.93
CA ASP A 708 20.37 39.67 7.98
C ASP A 708 19.63 40.00 6.66
N SER A 709 19.54 39.02 5.75
CA SER A 709 18.88 39.16 4.44
C SER A 709 17.40 39.53 4.53
N LEU A 710 16.74 39.24 5.66
CA LEU A 710 15.35 39.56 5.93
C LEU A 710 15.20 40.83 6.80
N GLY A 711 16.30 41.54 7.07
CA GLY A 711 16.31 42.81 7.79
C GLY A 711 16.28 42.69 9.32
N VAL A 712 16.45 41.49 9.88
CA VAL A 712 16.42 41.27 11.34
C VAL A 712 17.81 41.53 11.93
N ASN A 713 17.91 42.53 12.82
CA ASN A 713 19.16 42.94 13.45
C ASN A 713 19.56 42.00 14.60
N GLY A 714 20.86 41.73 14.78
CA GLY A 714 21.40 40.96 15.89
C GLY A 714 22.93 40.96 15.91
N ALA A 715 23.53 40.48 17.00
CA ALA A 715 24.97 40.30 17.11
C ALA A 715 25.39 38.87 16.76
N ARG A 716 26.63 38.70 16.31
CA ARG A 716 27.25 37.40 16.07
C ARG A 716 27.20 36.57 17.36
N GLY A 717 26.67 35.36 17.26
CA GLY A 717 26.50 34.45 18.39
C GLY A 717 25.13 34.52 19.06
N ASP A 718 24.32 35.54 18.77
CA ASP A 718 22.92 35.57 19.23
C ASP A 718 22.14 34.42 18.60
N GLU A 719 21.28 33.78 19.37
CA GLU A 719 20.43 32.68 18.91
C GLU A 719 19.17 33.20 18.24
N LYS A 720 18.79 32.60 17.11
CA LYS A 720 17.51 32.83 16.45
C LYS A 720 16.42 32.15 17.27
N ILE A 721 15.41 32.92 17.66
CA ILE A 721 14.23 32.46 18.40
C ILE A 721 13.00 32.85 17.59
N MET A 722 12.15 31.87 17.29
CA MET A 722 10.88 32.05 16.61
C MET A 722 9.95 32.88 17.49
N ASP A 723 9.34 33.89 16.89
CA ASP A 723 8.52 34.86 17.58
C ASP A 723 7.45 35.38 16.61
N ALA A 724 6.23 34.86 16.74
CA ALA A 724 5.11 35.24 15.89
C ALA A 724 4.71 36.73 16.03
N SER A 725 5.15 37.40 17.09
CA SER A 725 4.93 38.85 17.26
C SER A 725 5.94 39.69 16.46
N ALA A 726 7.07 39.10 16.05
CA ALA A 726 8.04 39.76 15.21
C ALA A 726 7.55 39.79 13.75
N PRO A 727 7.72 40.91 13.01
CA PRO A 727 7.25 41.01 11.62
C PRO A 727 7.80 39.94 10.66
N GLN A 728 9.00 39.44 10.93
CA GLN A 728 9.67 38.39 10.14
C GLN A 728 9.54 37.00 10.79
N GLY A 729 8.75 36.86 11.86
CA GLY A 729 8.51 35.60 12.57
C GLY A 729 9.64 35.15 13.50
N TYR A 730 10.71 35.92 13.69
CA TYR A 730 11.80 35.62 14.62
C TYR A 730 12.56 36.86 15.10
N ARG A 731 13.35 36.67 16.16
CA ARG A 731 14.33 37.63 16.70
C ARG A 731 15.64 36.95 17.08
N TYR A 732 16.71 37.73 17.21
CA TYR A 732 17.99 37.26 17.75
C TYR A 732 18.11 37.58 19.24
N VAL A 733 18.63 36.63 20.03
CA VAL A 733 18.72 36.70 21.48
C VAL A 733 20.10 36.23 21.96
N SER A 734 20.83 37.11 22.64
CA SER A 734 22.20 36.82 23.09
C SER A 734 22.30 35.75 24.19
N SER A 735 21.30 35.69 25.07
CA SER A 735 21.19 34.70 26.16
C SER A 735 19.74 34.23 26.28
N PRO A 736 19.33 33.23 25.49
CA PRO A 736 17.95 32.73 25.52
C PRO A 736 17.58 32.13 26.87
N SER A 737 16.38 32.46 27.36
CA SER A 737 15.74 31.80 28.49
C SER A 737 15.30 30.37 28.13
N GLU A 738 14.90 29.56 29.11
CA GLU A 738 14.30 28.24 28.83
C GLU A 738 13.06 28.33 27.95
N ALA A 739 12.22 29.35 28.15
CA ALA A 739 11.04 29.60 27.32
C ALA A 739 11.43 30.01 25.88
N ASP A 740 12.51 30.77 25.70
CA ASP A 740 13.02 31.08 24.36
C ASP A 740 13.52 29.80 23.67
N ARG A 741 14.17 28.88 24.39
CA ARG A 741 14.71 27.64 23.81
C ARG A 741 13.63 26.70 23.28
N LEU A 742 12.44 26.71 23.88
CA LEU A 742 11.28 25.98 23.36
C LEU A 742 10.75 26.55 22.04
N ASN A 743 11.11 27.79 21.71
CA ASN A 743 10.76 28.48 20.48
C ASN A 743 11.98 28.64 19.57
N ARG A 744 12.94 27.70 19.63
CA ARG A 744 14.02 27.65 18.64
C ARG A 744 13.45 27.32 17.24
N PRO A 745 14.24 27.44 16.18
CA PRO A 745 13.84 26.90 14.88
C PRO A 745 13.78 25.38 14.94
N LEU A 746 12.71 24.79 14.44
CA LEU A 746 12.62 23.36 14.23
C LEU A 746 13.56 22.89 13.11
N GLY A 747 14.09 21.68 13.24
CA GLY A 747 14.93 21.06 12.24
C GLY A 747 15.09 19.56 12.46
N PHE A 748 15.74 18.89 11.53
CA PHE A 748 16.05 17.47 11.64
C PHE A 748 17.28 17.25 12.49
N ALA A 749 17.19 16.31 13.42
CA ALA A 749 18.28 15.80 14.19
C ALA A 749 18.55 14.36 13.77
N VAL A 750 19.65 14.16 13.05
CA VAL A 750 20.06 12.86 12.54
C VAL A 750 21.32 12.41 13.26
N LYS A 751 21.25 11.24 13.89
CA LYS A 751 22.40 10.58 14.49
C LYS A 751 22.69 9.31 13.72
N ALA A 752 23.93 9.13 13.30
CA ALA A 752 24.36 7.93 12.59
C ALA A 752 25.66 7.38 13.19
N GLU A 753 25.70 6.08 13.45
CA GLU A 753 26.93 5.36 13.77
C GLU A 753 27.09 4.19 12.79
N THR A 754 28.15 4.22 11.99
CA THR A 754 28.48 3.14 11.05
C THR A 754 29.77 2.45 11.49
N ARG A 755 29.72 1.13 11.63
CA ARG A 755 30.83 0.29 12.08
C ARG A 755 30.98 -0.95 11.21
N PHE A 756 32.21 -1.31 10.88
CA PHE A 756 32.54 -2.58 10.23
C PHE A 756 33.94 -3.03 10.61
N LYS A 757 34.15 -4.35 10.67
CA LYS A 757 35.47 -4.94 10.98
C LYS A 757 36.40 -4.84 9.80
N GLU A 758 35.95 -5.26 8.63
CA GLU A 758 36.73 -5.20 7.40
C GLU A 758 35.83 -4.96 6.17
N MET A 759 36.30 -4.09 5.27
CA MET A 759 35.75 -3.91 3.92
C MET A 759 36.90 -3.99 2.92
N THR A 760 36.78 -4.85 1.93
CA THR A 760 37.76 -5.03 0.88
C THR A 760 37.25 -4.49 -0.45
N ILE A 761 38.12 -3.80 -1.18
CA ILE A 761 37.96 -3.47 -2.60
C ILE A 761 39.07 -4.21 -3.35
N ASN A 762 38.69 -5.19 -4.16
CA ASN A 762 39.66 -6.08 -4.81
C ASN A 762 40.54 -5.32 -5.82
N ASN A 763 39.94 -4.47 -6.65
CA ASN A 763 40.67 -3.70 -7.64
C ASN A 763 40.00 -2.35 -7.89
N ILE A 764 40.84 -1.34 -8.07
CA ILE A 764 40.48 -0.01 -8.55
C ILE A 764 41.18 0.17 -9.89
N ASP A 765 40.41 0.09 -10.97
CA ASP A 765 40.92 0.15 -12.34
C ASP A 765 40.61 1.49 -13.00
N LEU A 766 41.60 2.01 -13.71
CA LEU A 766 41.44 3.08 -14.68
C LEU A 766 41.45 2.46 -16.07
N VAL A 767 40.33 2.56 -16.78
CA VAL A 767 40.17 1.98 -18.12
C VAL A 767 40.16 3.09 -19.15
N HIS A 768 41.15 3.08 -20.04
CA HIS A 768 41.25 4.02 -21.15
C HIS A 768 40.74 3.37 -22.44
N PRO A 769 39.94 4.06 -23.27
CA PRO A 769 39.32 3.47 -24.46
C PRO A 769 40.32 2.91 -25.48
N VAL A 770 41.52 3.50 -25.58
CA VAL A 770 42.59 3.03 -26.48
C VAL A 770 43.65 2.18 -25.74
N GLY A 771 43.75 2.32 -24.42
CA GLY A 771 44.84 1.74 -23.61
C GLY A 771 44.49 0.47 -22.85
N GLY A 772 43.19 0.10 -22.79
CA GLY A 772 42.71 -1.00 -21.96
C GLY A 772 42.62 -0.64 -20.48
N ALA A 773 42.41 -1.65 -19.64
CA ALA A 773 42.33 -1.50 -18.18
C ALA A 773 43.73 -1.50 -17.54
N GLN A 774 43.96 -0.57 -16.63
CA GLN A 774 45.13 -0.57 -15.74
C GLN A 774 44.68 -0.49 -14.28
N THR A 775 45.12 -1.44 -13.46
CA THR A 775 44.84 -1.44 -12.03
C THR A 775 45.70 -0.39 -11.33
N ALA A 776 45.06 0.62 -10.76
CA ALA A 776 45.71 1.68 -9.99
C ALA A 776 45.97 1.23 -8.55
N VAL A 777 45.03 0.49 -7.96
CA VAL A 777 45.14 -0.07 -6.60
C VAL A 777 44.59 -1.50 -6.61
N PHE A 778 45.32 -2.43 -6.00
CA PHE A 778 44.91 -3.83 -5.84
C PHE A 778 44.81 -4.18 -4.36
N GLY A 779 43.73 -4.85 -3.96
CA GLY A 779 43.50 -5.35 -2.60
C GLY A 779 43.46 -4.26 -1.53
N ALA A 780 42.69 -3.18 -1.76
CA ALA A 780 42.52 -2.16 -0.74
C ALA A 780 41.61 -2.69 0.39
N VAL A 781 42.10 -2.65 1.63
CA VAL A 781 41.37 -3.12 2.80
C VAL A 781 41.23 -1.98 3.81
N LEU A 782 40.00 -1.74 4.25
CA LEU A 782 39.65 -0.81 5.32
C LEU A 782 39.27 -1.64 6.55
N GLN A 783 39.92 -1.42 7.69
CA GLN A 783 39.70 -2.21 8.90
C GLN A 783 39.33 -1.36 10.11
N ASN A 784 38.53 -1.93 11.02
CA ASN A 784 38.13 -1.37 12.31
C ASN A 784 37.57 0.05 12.20
N VAL A 785 36.69 0.27 11.24
CA VAL A 785 36.11 1.58 10.99
C VAL A 785 34.92 1.78 11.92
N ASN A 786 34.92 2.92 12.61
CA ASN A 786 33.76 3.45 13.32
C ASN A 786 33.62 4.93 12.97
N ILE A 787 32.53 5.27 12.29
CA ILE A 787 32.19 6.63 11.88
C ILE A 787 30.94 7.04 12.63
N ARG A 788 31.04 8.15 13.37
CA ARG A 788 29.93 8.76 14.08
C ARG A 788 29.62 10.12 13.47
N ALA A 789 28.36 10.33 13.13
CA ALA A 789 27.85 11.60 12.67
C ALA A 789 26.68 12.02 13.57
N ASN A 790 26.66 13.30 13.92
CA ASN A 790 25.49 13.95 14.48
C ASN A 790 25.25 15.21 13.64
N LEU A 791 24.16 15.20 12.89
CA LEU A 791 23.77 16.27 12.00
C LEU A 791 22.51 16.90 12.57
N THR A 792 22.55 18.21 12.76
CA THR A 792 21.35 19.01 13.02
C THR A 792 21.16 19.92 11.81
N ALA A 793 20.09 19.69 11.07
CA ALA A 793 19.75 20.43 9.87
C ALA A 793 18.50 21.27 10.13
N THR A 794 18.71 22.56 10.33
CA THR A 794 17.61 23.54 10.33
C THR A 794 17.43 24.02 8.90
N PRO A 795 16.23 23.87 8.33
CA PRO A 795 15.96 24.51 7.07
C PRO A 795 15.92 26.05 7.25
N ILE A 796 16.65 26.78 6.39
CA ILE A 796 16.82 28.23 6.47
C ILE A 796 16.19 28.85 5.22
N PRO A 797 15.35 29.89 5.34
CA PRO A 797 14.78 30.62 4.21
C PRO A 797 15.83 31.41 3.41
#